data_AF-A0A7N8WUT5-F1
#
_entry.id   AF-A0A7N8WUT5-F1
#
_cell.length_a   1.000
_cell.length_b   1.000
_cell.length_c   1.000
_cell.angle_alpha   90.00
_cell.angle_beta   90.00
_cell.angle_gamma   90.00
#
_symmetry.space_group_name_H-M   'P 1'
#
loop_
_entity.id
_entity.type
_entity.pdbx_description
1 polymer ?
#
loop_
_entity_poly.entity_id
_entity_poly.type
_entity_poly.pdbx_seq_one_letter_code
_entity_poly.pdbx_strand_id
1 'polypeptide(L)'
;MKLLFVAGFALFVLSTFDKADSSAYDKIVTHSRIRARKEGPNVCALQQVVGTKKKYFSTCRNWYQGAICGKKATVLYECCPGYMKLEGMRGCPAVAPIDHVYGTLGLVKATSTQRYADISKLRAEIEGSGSFTFFAPSNDAWENLDETVRNALISNVNIELYNALHYHMVNKRLLTKDLRNGMTVTSMYNDLGLLINHYPNGVVTVNCARIIYGNQVATNGVVHVIDRVISAVGRTMQDFIETEDDLTTLRIVHLKKLGQPGHYTFFAPTNKAFESLGSDVLERLQSDKEVLKALLNFHLLDSVQCSEAIIAGSSYVTQEGNNIEIGCDGESLTVNGIKMVRKKDIVTTNGVIHLIDQVLMPDSAKQVMELLGGSQSTFGDMVSELGLTAEMTPGAEYTLLAPLNTAFSDEVLSQDQRLVRIILKNHILKNKYILGQLYNGQRLETLGGRLLRVFIYRTAVCIENSCLVRGSKEGSNGALHLMRTLLKPAEKSMLLFSSLCCRIFLSLMETAGLTDLLKQEGDYTLFAPSDKAFTGLSDSDLALLKSDINALRTILLFHISNGTFIGGGLEAGVTNLLKSVQGSNLKANNTVQVNSVQVPESDIMTTNGVVHVVNQVLYPGDIPVGSQDLLMLLRRLITYMQIKLPSFIGPQLAKVTRVIQREPSVTKVTRVIEGDPTITKVTRVIEGEPTITKVTRVIEGEPTITKVTRVIEGEPTITKVTRVIEGEPAITKVTRVIEGEPAITKVTRIVPGIYFSL
;
A
#
# COMPACT_ATOMS: atom_id res chain seq x y z
N MET A 1 -0.06 61.56 17.26
CA MET A 1 -0.97 60.46 16.87
C MET A 1 -1.03 60.22 15.36
N LYS A 2 -1.40 61.19 14.50
CA LYS A 2 -1.59 60.96 13.04
C LYS A 2 -0.43 60.24 12.31
N LEU A 3 0.84 60.57 12.56
CA LEU A 3 1.99 59.90 11.92
C LEU A 3 2.09 58.40 12.21
N LEU A 4 1.75 57.94 13.42
CA LEU A 4 1.76 56.52 13.78
C LEU A 4 0.68 55.74 13.01
N PHE A 5 -0.47 56.36 12.74
CA PHE A 5 -1.50 55.77 11.90
C PHE A 5 -1.05 55.65 10.44
N VAL A 6 -0.37 56.66 9.88
CA VAL A 6 0.16 56.59 8.50
C VAL A 6 1.25 55.53 8.37
N ALA A 7 2.17 55.44 9.32
CA ALA A 7 3.20 54.39 9.33
C ALA A 7 2.61 52.98 9.48
N GLY A 8 1.64 52.82 10.38
CA GLY A 8 0.90 51.55 10.55
C GLY A 8 0.11 51.15 9.31
N PHE A 9 -0.57 52.10 8.66
CA PHE A 9 -1.32 51.83 7.43
C PHE A 9 -0.40 51.53 6.25
N ALA A 10 0.76 52.19 6.13
CA ALA A 10 1.75 51.85 5.11
C ALA A 10 2.31 50.42 5.28
N LEU A 11 2.64 50.02 6.51
CA LEU A 11 3.05 48.64 6.83
C LEU A 11 1.93 47.63 6.56
N PHE A 12 0.69 47.96 6.91
CA PHE A 12 -0.47 47.08 6.65
C PHE A 12 -0.72 46.93 5.15
N VAL A 13 -0.72 48.03 4.40
CA VAL A 13 -0.88 48.04 2.93
C VAL A 13 0.23 47.22 2.25
N LEU A 14 1.49 47.40 2.65
CA LEU A 14 2.61 46.56 2.16
C LEU A 14 2.36 45.07 2.47
N SER A 15 1.92 44.73 3.69
CA SER A 15 1.62 43.34 4.05
C SER A 15 0.41 42.74 3.30
N THR A 16 -0.54 43.56 2.83
CA THR A 16 -1.68 43.11 2.03
C THR A 16 -1.34 42.97 0.54
N PHE A 17 -0.35 43.71 0.02
CA PHE A 17 0.12 43.55 -1.37
C PHE A 17 1.08 42.38 -1.56
N ASP A 18 1.74 41.88 -0.49
CA ASP A 18 2.69 40.76 -0.58
C ASP A 18 2.03 39.36 -0.66
N LYS A 19 0.72 39.30 -0.92
CA LYS A 19 0.10 38.15 -1.60
C LYS A 19 0.37 38.19 -3.11
N ALA A 20 1.65 38.33 -3.48
CA ALA A 20 2.08 38.07 -4.84
C ALA A 20 1.82 36.59 -5.19
N ASP A 21 1.32 36.32 -6.39
CA ASP A 21 1.09 34.97 -6.91
C ASP A 21 2.42 34.23 -7.12
N SER A 22 2.91 33.65 -6.03
CA SER A 22 4.16 32.90 -5.97
C SER A 22 3.96 31.48 -6.50
N SER A 23 4.80 31.09 -7.46
CA SER A 23 4.78 29.74 -8.02
C SER A 23 5.21 28.69 -6.99
N ALA A 24 4.99 27.40 -7.29
CA ALA A 24 5.53 26.35 -6.43
C ALA A 24 7.07 26.30 -6.46
N TYR A 25 7.71 26.78 -7.54
CA TYR A 25 9.15 27.01 -7.58
C TYR A 25 9.57 28.09 -6.56
N ASP A 26 8.96 29.27 -6.59
CA ASP A 26 9.33 30.40 -5.73
C ASP A 26 9.14 30.07 -4.24
N LYS A 27 8.07 29.33 -3.91
CA LYS A 27 7.81 28.81 -2.55
C LYS A 27 8.92 27.87 -2.07
N ILE A 28 9.42 26.99 -2.93
CA ILE A 28 10.51 26.07 -2.55
C ILE A 28 11.88 26.76 -2.53
N VAL A 29 12.17 27.71 -3.43
CA VAL A 29 13.37 28.56 -3.33
C VAL A 29 13.35 29.37 -2.03
N THR A 30 12.19 29.87 -1.61
CA THR A 30 12.00 30.54 -0.31
C THR A 30 12.29 29.60 0.86
N HIS A 31 11.76 28.37 0.84
CA HIS A 31 12.08 27.36 1.86
C HIS A 31 13.56 26.94 1.85
N SER A 32 14.18 26.86 0.67
CA SER A 32 15.62 26.58 0.49
C SER A 32 16.49 27.66 1.12
N ARG A 33 16.13 28.95 0.95
CA ARG A 33 16.76 30.09 1.63
C ARG A 33 16.60 30.04 3.15
N ILE A 34 15.43 29.64 3.65
CA ILE A 34 15.19 29.47 5.10
C ILE A 34 16.11 28.37 5.68
N ARG A 35 16.30 27.25 4.98
CA ARG A 35 17.24 26.18 5.38
C ARG A 35 18.69 26.69 5.43
N ALA A 36 19.11 27.45 4.42
CA ALA A 36 20.45 28.02 4.31
C ALA A 36 20.71 29.28 5.16
N ARG A 37 19.75 29.73 5.99
CA ARG A 37 19.86 30.92 6.87
C ARG A 37 21.19 31.01 7.65
N LYS A 38 21.76 29.87 8.05
CA LYS A 38 23.01 29.83 8.82
C LYS A 38 24.25 30.13 7.98
N GLU A 39 24.21 29.91 6.67
CA GLU A 39 25.37 30.11 5.80
C GLU A 39 25.59 31.57 5.46
N GLY A 40 24.50 32.34 5.28
CA GLY A 40 24.54 33.80 5.15
C GLY A 40 23.32 34.39 4.44
N PRO A 41 23.33 35.71 4.15
CA PRO A 41 22.30 36.35 3.34
C PRO A 41 22.23 35.72 1.93
N ASN A 42 21.01 35.53 1.43
CA ASN A 42 20.68 35.05 0.08
C ASN A 42 21.40 33.75 -0.37
N VAL A 43 21.84 32.91 0.57
CA VAL A 43 22.26 31.53 0.29
C VAL A 43 21.02 30.65 0.20
N CYS A 44 21.05 29.66 -0.68
CA CYS A 44 20.03 28.63 -0.85
C CYS A 44 20.64 27.23 -0.60
N ALA A 45 19.85 26.33 0.00
CA ALA A 45 20.22 24.94 0.25
C ALA A 45 19.62 24.02 -0.83
N LEU A 46 20.47 23.36 -1.61
CA LEU A 46 20.10 22.42 -2.66
C LEU A 46 20.43 20.99 -2.23
N GLN A 47 19.73 20.00 -2.80
CA GLN A 47 20.11 18.59 -2.70
C GLN A 47 20.78 18.15 -4.00
N GLN A 48 22.01 17.63 -3.91
CA GLN A 48 22.74 17.02 -5.03
C GLN A 48 22.71 15.50 -4.90
N VAL A 49 22.40 14.80 -5.99
CA VAL A 49 22.34 13.32 -5.97
C VAL A 49 23.74 12.74 -6.07
N VAL A 50 24.15 11.92 -5.09
CA VAL A 50 25.50 11.36 -4.99
C VAL A 50 25.86 10.57 -6.26
N GLY A 51 27.04 10.85 -6.82
CA GLY A 51 27.50 10.29 -8.08
C GLY A 51 27.09 11.07 -9.34
N THR A 52 26.36 12.19 -9.21
CA THR A 52 25.88 13.00 -10.35
C THR A 52 26.17 14.49 -10.18
N LYS A 53 26.06 15.26 -11.28
CA LYS A 53 25.98 16.74 -11.26
C LYS A 53 24.58 17.27 -10.88
N LYS A 54 23.54 16.42 -10.76
CA LYS A 54 22.14 16.85 -10.66
C LYS A 54 21.79 17.45 -9.30
N LYS A 55 21.25 18.66 -9.32
CA LYS A 55 20.86 19.46 -8.15
C LYS A 55 19.37 19.80 -8.19
N TYR A 56 18.71 19.70 -7.04
CA TYR A 56 17.28 19.95 -6.89
C TYR A 56 16.98 20.90 -5.72
N PHE A 57 16.07 21.86 -5.98
CA PHE A 57 15.34 22.57 -4.95
C PHE A 57 14.16 21.68 -4.52
N SER A 58 14.23 21.03 -3.35
CA SER A 58 13.25 20.01 -2.95
C SER A 58 12.25 20.47 -1.90
N THR A 59 11.04 19.92 -1.97
CA THR A 59 9.96 20.08 -0.97
C THR A 59 10.44 19.66 0.43
N CYS A 60 9.77 20.12 1.49
CA CYS A 60 10.14 19.68 2.85
C CYS A 60 9.97 18.17 3.03
N ARG A 61 8.95 17.55 2.41
CA ARG A 61 8.74 16.09 2.42
C ARG A 61 9.95 15.34 1.87
N ASN A 62 10.47 15.76 0.72
CA ASN A 62 11.53 15.06 0.03
C ASN A 62 12.92 15.41 0.62
N TRP A 63 13.09 16.63 1.15
CA TRP A 63 14.28 17.03 1.89
C TRP A 63 14.59 16.06 3.04
N TYR A 64 13.59 15.75 3.87
CA TYR A 64 13.76 14.85 5.02
C TYR A 64 13.89 13.36 4.66
N GLN A 65 13.64 12.95 3.41
CA GLN A 65 13.93 11.59 2.95
C GLN A 65 15.44 11.33 2.80
N GLY A 66 16.26 12.38 2.64
CA GLY A 66 17.73 12.26 2.47
C GLY A 66 18.16 11.56 1.17
N ALA A 67 17.23 11.28 0.27
CA ALA A 67 17.43 10.55 -0.97
C ALA A 67 16.54 11.09 -2.09
N ILE A 68 17.00 10.94 -3.33
CA ILE A 68 16.28 11.28 -4.58
C ILE A 68 16.50 10.10 -5.53
N CYS A 69 15.43 9.60 -6.14
CA CYS A 69 15.48 8.42 -7.02
C CYS A 69 16.28 7.25 -6.42
N GLY A 70 15.98 6.87 -5.18
CA GLY A 70 16.65 5.78 -4.45
C GLY A 70 18.12 6.04 -4.06
N LYS A 71 18.77 7.09 -4.56
CA LYS A 71 20.17 7.43 -4.26
C LYS A 71 20.25 8.48 -3.15
N LYS A 72 21.27 8.39 -2.29
CA LYS A 72 21.52 9.40 -1.25
C LYS A 72 21.72 10.79 -1.86
N ALA A 73 21.20 11.82 -1.21
CA ALA A 73 21.38 13.21 -1.61
C ALA A 73 22.20 13.98 -0.56
N THR A 74 23.28 14.63 -0.98
CA THR A 74 24.06 15.56 -0.15
C THR A 74 23.47 16.96 -0.20
N VAL A 75 23.68 17.74 0.87
CA VAL A 75 23.28 19.15 0.91
C VAL A 75 24.40 20.03 0.39
N LEU A 76 24.09 20.91 -0.54
CA LEU A 76 24.98 21.91 -1.12
C LEU A 76 24.44 23.32 -0.83
N TYR A 77 25.34 24.28 -0.60
CA TYR A 77 25.00 25.67 -0.32
C TYR A 77 25.56 26.61 -1.38
N GLU A 78 24.68 27.20 -2.18
CA GLU A 78 25.00 28.09 -3.29
C GLU A 78 24.20 29.38 -3.17
N CYS A 79 24.51 30.40 -3.98
CA CYS A 79 23.67 31.60 -3.99
C CYS A 79 22.28 31.27 -4.53
N CYS A 80 21.25 31.87 -3.94
CA CYS A 80 19.92 31.85 -4.53
C CYS A 80 19.94 32.53 -5.91
N PRO A 81 19.06 32.14 -6.86
CA PRO A 81 18.97 32.76 -8.17
C PRO A 81 18.90 34.30 -8.07
N GLY A 82 19.72 35.00 -8.85
CA GLY A 82 19.83 36.47 -8.84
C GLY A 82 20.80 37.08 -7.81
N TYR A 83 21.53 36.28 -7.02
CA TYR A 83 22.49 36.76 -6.01
C TYR A 83 23.90 36.21 -6.22
N MET A 84 24.91 36.94 -5.73
CA MET A 84 26.32 36.58 -5.85
C MET A 84 27.11 36.79 -4.55
N LYS A 85 28.24 36.07 -4.43
CA LYS A 85 29.20 36.27 -3.34
C LYS A 85 30.03 37.52 -3.59
N LEU A 86 30.45 38.19 -2.52
CA LEU A 86 31.51 39.19 -2.54
C LEU A 86 32.71 38.65 -1.77
N GLU A 87 33.92 39.02 -2.18
CA GLU A 87 35.15 38.60 -1.52
C GLU A 87 35.20 39.11 -0.06
N GLY A 88 35.73 38.28 0.85
CA GLY A 88 35.74 38.56 2.29
C GLY A 88 34.37 38.52 2.99
N MET A 89 33.25 38.45 2.26
CA MET A 89 31.90 38.51 2.85
C MET A 89 31.24 37.13 2.98
N ARG A 90 30.43 36.97 4.04
CA ARG A 90 29.67 35.74 4.31
C ARG A 90 28.41 35.67 3.45
N GLY A 91 28.13 34.49 2.88
CA GLY A 91 26.94 34.23 2.07
C GLY A 91 27.00 34.89 0.69
N CYS A 92 25.86 35.39 0.23
CA CYS A 92 25.70 36.04 -1.08
C CYS A 92 25.06 37.42 -0.90
N PRO A 93 25.79 38.41 -0.36
CA PRO A 93 25.22 39.70 0.05
C PRO A 93 24.83 40.60 -1.12
N ALA A 94 25.44 40.43 -2.30
CA ALA A 94 25.15 41.21 -3.49
C ALA A 94 24.05 40.57 -4.34
N VAL A 95 23.23 41.43 -4.96
CA VAL A 95 22.39 41.08 -6.11
C VAL A 95 23.31 41.03 -7.33
N ALA A 96 23.08 40.11 -8.26
CA ALA A 96 23.78 40.13 -9.55
C ALA A 96 23.43 41.42 -10.32
N PRO A 97 24.37 42.04 -11.06
CA PRO A 97 24.06 43.18 -11.90
C PRO A 97 23.03 42.78 -12.96
N ILE A 98 22.04 43.63 -13.23
CA ILE A 98 21.17 43.46 -14.39
C ILE A 98 21.91 43.91 -15.65
N ASP A 99 21.81 43.10 -16.69
CA ASP A 99 22.44 43.32 -17.99
C ASP A 99 21.40 42.97 -19.08
N HIS A 100 21.69 43.22 -20.35
CA HIS A 100 20.88 42.68 -21.44
C HIS A 100 20.95 41.14 -21.48
N VAL A 101 20.00 40.49 -22.18
CA VAL A 101 19.87 39.03 -22.19
C VAL A 101 21.19 38.34 -22.58
N TYR A 102 21.92 38.86 -23.58
CA TYR A 102 23.24 38.32 -23.96
C TYR A 102 24.28 38.35 -22.83
N GLY A 103 24.40 39.45 -22.08
CA GLY A 103 25.34 39.53 -20.96
C GLY A 103 24.91 38.67 -19.77
N THR A 104 23.59 38.60 -19.55
CA THR A 104 22.96 37.74 -18.55
C THR A 104 23.30 36.25 -18.76
N LEU A 105 23.42 35.77 -20.01
CA LEU A 105 23.90 34.40 -20.30
C LEU A 105 25.29 34.10 -19.66
N GLY A 106 26.19 35.10 -19.65
CA GLY A 106 27.50 34.99 -19.01
C GLY A 106 27.40 34.98 -17.48
N LEU A 107 26.59 35.87 -16.90
CA LEU A 107 26.35 35.94 -15.45
C LEU A 107 25.81 34.61 -14.88
N VAL A 108 24.91 33.95 -15.62
CA VAL A 108 24.32 32.64 -15.24
C VAL A 108 25.19 31.44 -15.63
N LYS A 109 26.37 31.68 -16.20
CA LYS A 109 27.35 30.68 -16.68
C LYS A 109 26.85 29.77 -17.81
N ALA A 110 25.88 30.22 -18.60
CA ALA A 110 25.46 29.56 -19.85
C ALA A 110 26.38 29.98 -21.02
N THR A 111 27.69 29.89 -20.81
CA THR A 111 28.71 30.45 -21.72
C THR A 111 28.73 29.78 -23.09
N SER A 112 28.36 28.50 -23.19
CA SER A 112 28.18 27.83 -24.49
C SER A 112 27.03 28.47 -25.28
N THR A 113 25.87 28.69 -24.65
CA THR A 113 24.73 29.39 -25.25
C THR A 113 25.07 30.84 -25.61
N GLN A 114 25.84 31.54 -24.77
CA GLN A 114 26.35 32.88 -25.06
C GLN A 114 27.20 32.90 -26.33
N ARG A 115 28.21 32.02 -26.42
CA ARG A 115 29.06 31.86 -27.62
C ARG A 115 28.25 31.50 -28.87
N TYR A 116 27.24 30.63 -28.73
CA TYR A 116 26.38 30.26 -29.85
C TYR A 116 25.46 31.41 -30.31
N ALA A 117 25.02 32.29 -29.40
CA ALA A 117 24.28 33.50 -29.76
C ALA A 117 25.16 34.56 -30.45
N ASP A 118 26.45 34.62 -30.12
CA ASP A 118 27.44 35.49 -30.78
C ASP A 118 27.68 35.05 -32.24
N ILE A 119 28.06 33.78 -32.47
CA ILE A 119 28.41 33.29 -33.81
C ILE A 119 27.21 33.09 -34.75
N SER A 120 25.98 32.98 -34.23
CA SER A 120 24.75 32.90 -35.03
C SER A 120 24.19 34.26 -35.43
N LYS A 121 24.79 35.39 -34.98
CA LYS A 121 24.31 36.77 -35.11
C LYS A 121 23.08 37.14 -34.27
N LEU A 122 22.49 36.18 -33.54
CA LEU A 122 21.39 36.42 -32.60
C LEU A 122 21.71 37.55 -31.59
N ARG A 123 22.98 37.66 -31.18
CA ARG A 123 23.47 38.64 -30.22
C ARG A 123 22.90 40.05 -30.40
N ALA A 124 22.92 40.62 -31.61
CA ALA A 124 22.50 42.01 -31.84
C ALA A 124 21.02 42.26 -31.49
N GLU A 125 20.16 41.24 -31.60
CA GLU A 125 18.76 41.30 -31.19
C GLU A 125 18.62 41.27 -29.66
N ILE A 126 19.32 40.35 -28.99
CA ILE A 126 19.24 40.15 -27.53
C ILE A 126 20.15 41.09 -26.71
N GLU A 127 20.96 41.92 -27.37
CA GLU A 127 21.53 43.16 -26.82
C GLU A 127 20.61 44.37 -27.06
N GLY A 128 19.73 44.29 -28.07
CA GLY A 128 18.86 45.37 -28.54
C GLY A 128 17.55 45.57 -27.77
N SER A 129 16.70 46.44 -28.33
CA SER A 129 15.39 46.78 -27.76
C SER A 129 14.38 45.64 -27.91
N GLY A 130 13.87 45.12 -26.79
CA GLY A 130 12.87 44.07 -26.78
C GLY A 130 12.45 43.68 -25.36
N SER A 131 11.72 42.56 -25.25
CA SER A 131 11.31 41.98 -23.98
C SER A 131 11.31 40.45 -24.10
N PHE A 132 12.47 39.82 -24.04
CA PHE A 132 12.61 38.39 -24.34
C PHE A 132 12.46 37.48 -23.12
N THR A 133 12.15 36.21 -23.34
CA THR A 133 12.49 35.10 -22.43
C THR A 133 13.42 34.16 -23.18
N PHE A 134 14.55 33.79 -22.58
CA PHE A 134 15.50 32.82 -23.14
C PHE A 134 15.62 31.62 -22.20
N PHE A 135 15.15 30.46 -22.64
CA PHE A 135 15.37 29.16 -21.99
C PHE A 135 16.77 28.63 -22.35
N ALA A 136 17.81 29.29 -21.86
CA ALA A 136 19.20 29.04 -22.23
C ALA A 136 19.68 27.66 -21.75
N PRO A 137 20.15 26.75 -22.62
CA PRO A 137 20.77 25.51 -22.17
C PRO A 137 22.05 25.78 -21.38
N SER A 138 22.31 24.96 -20.37
CA SER A 138 23.57 24.97 -19.62
C SER A 138 24.75 24.47 -20.47
N ASN A 139 25.98 24.65 -19.99
CA ASN A 139 27.15 24.08 -20.66
C ASN A 139 27.07 22.53 -20.69
N ASP A 140 26.69 21.91 -19.57
CA ASP A 140 26.41 20.47 -19.49
C ASP A 140 25.37 20.02 -20.53
N ALA A 141 24.35 20.84 -20.80
CA ALA A 141 23.31 20.51 -21.78
C ALA A 141 23.82 20.46 -23.22
N TRP A 142 24.77 21.34 -23.58
CA TRP A 142 25.44 21.31 -24.88
C TRP A 142 26.52 20.23 -24.97
N GLU A 143 27.19 19.91 -23.85
CA GLU A 143 28.16 18.80 -23.76
C GLU A 143 27.47 17.43 -23.94
N ASN A 144 26.26 17.28 -23.39
CA ASN A 144 25.44 16.06 -23.46
C ASN A 144 24.56 15.98 -24.73
N LEU A 145 24.52 17.01 -25.59
CA LEU A 145 23.83 16.93 -26.88
C LEU A 145 24.60 15.99 -27.82
N ASP A 146 23.89 15.14 -28.56
CA ASP A 146 24.50 14.24 -29.55
C ASP A 146 25.50 14.98 -30.46
N GLU A 147 26.66 14.36 -30.72
CA GLU A 147 27.75 15.00 -31.45
C GLU A 147 27.38 15.27 -32.92
N THR A 148 26.61 14.40 -33.57
CA THR A 148 26.18 14.62 -34.96
C THR A 148 25.19 15.78 -35.06
N VAL A 149 24.22 15.85 -34.13
CA VAL A 149 23.25 16.96 -34.04
C VAL A 149 23.96 18.28 -33.71
N ARG A 150 24.88 18.26 -32.75
CA ARG A 150 25.69 19.42 -32.36
C ARG A 150 26.56 19.93 -33.50
N ASN A 151 27.21 19.03 -34.24
CA ASN A 151 28.03 19.40 -35.39
C ASN A 151 27.18 19.93 -36.56
N ALA A 152 25.98 19.36 -36.80
CA ALA A 152 25.04 19.88 -37.78
C ALA A 152 24.66 21.34 -37.47
N LEU A 153 24.23 21.64 -36.23
CA LEU A 153 23.92 23.01 -35.79
C LEU A 153 25.11 23.97 -35.98
N ILE A 154 26.31 23.58 -35.55
CA ILE A 154 27.51 24.43 -35.58
C ILE A 154 28.03 24.65 -37.01
N SER A 155 27.84 23.68 -37.93
CA SER A 155 28.26 23.82 -39.33
C SER A 155 27.45 24.86 -40.12
N ASN A 156 26.21 25.16 -39.70
CA ASN A 156 25.34 26.16 -40.33
C ASN A 156 24.85 27.20 -39.31
N VAL A 157 25.78 27.99 -38.77
CA VAL A 157 25.49 28.97 -37.70
C VAL A 157 24.43 30.03 -38.06
N ASN A 158 24.29 30.36 -39.34
CA ASN A 158 23.40 31.43 -39.82
C ASN A 158 21.94 30.99 -39.95
N ILE A 159 21.66 29.68 -39.95
CA ILE A 159 20.32 29.13 -40.16
C ILE A 159 20.00 28.14 -39.05
N GLU A 160 20.67 26.99 -39.00
CA GLU A 160 20.32 25.93 -38.04
C GLU A 160 20.54 26.35 -36.59
N LEU A 161 21.71 26.93 -36.27
CA LEU A 161 21.97 27.42 -34.91
C LEU A 161 21.09 28.62 -34.55
N TYR A 162 20.87 29.54 -35.48
CA TYR A 162 20.00 30.70 -35.29
C TYR A 162 18.56 30.29 -34.97
N ASN A 163 18.00 29.39 -35.79
CA ASN A 163 16.66 28.81 -35.64
C ASN A 163 16.53 28.01 -34.35
N ALA A 164 17.53 27.18 -34.03
CA ALA A 164 17.54 26.42 -32.78
C ALA A 164 17.51 27.35 -31.56
N LEU A 165 18.32 28.42 -31.52
CA LEU A 165 18.30 29.38 -30.42
C LEU A 165 17.01 30.21 -30.38
N HIS A 166 16.44 30.59 -31.53
CA HIS A 166 15.11 31.20 -31.62
C HIS A 166 14.00 30.29 -31.06
N TYR A 167 14.10 28.97 -31.23
CA TYR A 167 13.17 28.03 -30.62
C TYR A 167 13.28 28.00 -29.08
N HIS A 168 14.46 28.30 -28.51
CA HIS A 168 14.64 28.47 -27.06
C HIS A 168 14.18 29.85 -26.56
N MET A 169 13.64 30.72 -27.42
CA MET A 169 13.28 32.10 -27.11
C MET A 169 11.80 32.41 -27.30
N VAL A 170 11.31 33.42 -26.56
CA VAL A 170 9.93 33.92 -26.61
C VAL A 170 9.95 35.45 -26.58
N ASN A 171 9.13 36.10 -27.41
CA ASN A 171 9.06 37.56 -27.60
C ASN A 171 8.35 38.35 -26.47
N LYS A 172 8.27 37.78 -25.27
CA LYS A 172 7.70 38.39 -24.05
C LYS A 172 8.43 37.87 -22.81
N ARG A 173 8.55 38.68 -21.75
CA ARG A 173 9.19 38.30 -20.48
C ARG A 173 8.23 37.46 -19.62
N LEU A 174 8.59 36.21 -19.34
CA LEU A 174 7.81 35.24 -18.55
C LEU A 174 8.63 34.76 -17.35
N LEU A 175 8.15 34.98 -16.13
CA LEU A 175 8.77 34.45 -14.90
C LEU A 175 8.17 33.07 -14.56
N THR A 176 8.77 32.33 -13.63
CA THR A 176 8.27 31.00 -13.18
C THR A 176 6.80 31.00 -12.74
N LYS A 177 6.30 32.11 -12.19
CA LYS A 177 4.87 32.32 -11.87
C LYS A 177 3.95 32.47 -13.08
N ASP A 178 4.51 32.87 -14.23
CA ASP A 178 3.79 33.02 -15.50
C ASP A 178 3.82 31.70 -16.29
N LEU A 179 4.82 30.84 -16.03
CA LEU A 179 4.99 29.49 -16.56
C LEU A 179 4.02 28.49 -15.89
N ARG A 180 2.73 28.58 -16.25
CA ARG A 180 1.66 27.70 -15.74
C ARG A 180 1.79 26.27 -16.29
N ASN A 181 1.34 25.29 -15.51
CA ASN A 181 1.32 23.89 -15.91
C ASN A 181 0.36 23.64 -17.08
N GLY A 182 0.80 22.92 -18.12
CA GLY A 182 0.01 22.68 -19.32
C GLY A 182 -0.13 23.91 -20.22
N MET A 183 0.70 24.94 -20.04
CA MET A 183 0.72 26.08 -20.95
C MET A 183 1.58 25.75 -22.18
N THR A 184 1.06 26.01 -23.39
CA THR A 184 1.89 26.11 -24.59
C THR A 184 2.25 27.58 -24.83
N VAL A 185 3.53 27.86 -25.09
CA VAL A 185 4.05 29.20 -25.37
C VAL A 185 4.64 29.23 -26.77
N THR A 186 4.21 30.16 -27.62
CA THR A 186 4.80 30.43 -28.94
C THR A 186 6.28 30.82 -28.80
N SER A 187 7.18 30.06 -29.43
CA SER A 187 8.60 30.43 -29.55
C SER A 187 8.83 31.48 -30.66
N MET A 188 10.04 32.01 -30.75
CA MET A 188 10.44 32.91 -31.83
C MET A 188 10.83 32.19 -33.13
N TYR A 189 10.76 30.86 -33.19
CA TYR A 189 11.03 30.08 -34.41
C TYR A 189 9.74 29.49 -35.00
N ASN A 190 9.32 29.98 -36.17
CA ASN A 190 8.17 29.51 -36.94
C ASN A 190 6.86 29.35 -36.12
N ASP A 191 6.66 30.23 -35.13
CA ASP A 191 5.57 30.19 -34.14
C ASP A 191 5.40 28.84 -33.41
N LEU A 192 6.43 27.98 -33.42
CA LEU A 192 6.35 26.63 -32.87
C LEU A 192 6.18 26.67 -31.35
N GLY A 193 5.32 25.79 -30.84
CA GLY A 193 4.98 25.73 -29.41
C GLY A 193 6.09 25.16 -28.53
N LEU A 194 6.22 25.75 -27.34
CA LEU A 194 6.98 25.25 -26.20
C LEU A 194 6.02 24.76 -25.11
N LEU A 195 6.14 23.49 -24.75
CA LEU A 195 5.27 22.84 -23.76
C LEU A 195 5.80 23.06 -22.35
N ILE A 196 5.10 23.88 -21.57
CA ILE A 196 5.44 24.27 -20.20
C ILE A 196 4.69 23.39 -19.19
N ASN A 197 5.43 22.80 -18.25
CA ASN A 197 4.84 22.04 -17.14
C ASN A 197 5.42 22.54 -15.81
N HIS A 198 4.55 22.64 -14.80
CA HIS A 198 4.92 23.07 -13.45
C HIS A 198 4.35 22.09 -12.43
N TYR A 199 5.23 21.33 -11.80
CA TYR A 199 4.88 20.20 -10.96
C TYR A 199 4.69 20.62 -9.49
N PRO A 200 3.87 19.88 -8.69
CA PRO A 200 3.63 20.19 -7.28
C PRO A 200 4.88 20.13 -6.39
N ASN A 201 5.94 19.46 -6.86
CA ASN A 201 7.24 19.41 -6.20
C ASN A 201 8.15 20.61 -6.53
N GLY A 202 7.64 21.61 -7.25
CA GLY A 202 8.34 22.83 -7.64
C GLY A 202 9.26 22.71 -8.86
N VAL A 203 9.38 21.53 -9.46
CA VAL A 203 10.05 21.39 -10.77
C VAL A 203 9.23 22.13 -11.83
N VAL A 204 9.92 22.85 -12.72
CA VAL A 204 9.35 23.48 -13.92
C VAL A 204 10.12 22.96 -15.13
N THR A 205 9.41 22.56 -16.19
CA THR A 205 10.02 22.08 -17.44
C THR A 205 9.48 22.81 -18.67
N VAL A 206 10.32 22.87 -19.70
CA VAL A 206 10.04 23.37 -21.05
C VAL A 206 10.46 22.27 -22.01
N ASN A 207 9.53 21.68 -22.77
CA ASN A 207 9.78 20.46 -23.57
C ASN A 207 10.56 19.40 -22.77
N CYS A 208 10.14 19.14 -21.53
CA CYS A 208 10.81 18.24 -20.57
C CYS A 208 12.29 18.52 -20.23
N ALA A 209 12.90 19.62 -20.72
CA ALA A 209 14.10 20.19 -20.12
C ALA A 209 13.73 20.94 -18.84
N ARG A 210 14.41 20.66 -17.73
CA ARG A 210 14.12 21.24 -16.41
C ARG A 210 14.85 22.56 -16.23
N ILE A 211 14.15 23.57 -15.74
CA ILE A 211 14.76 24.84 -15.30
C ILE A 211 15.59 24.57 -14.04
N ILE A 212 16.91 24.74 -14.16
CA ILE A 212 17.87 24.67 -13.06
C ILE A 212 17.82 25.98 -12.27
N TYR A 213 17.99 27.11 -12.95
CA TYR A 213 18.00 28.46 -12.38
C TYR A 213 17.02 29.34 -13.15
N GLY A 214 15.89 29.68 -12.54
CA GLY A 214 14.88 30.55 -13.14
C GLY A 214 15.08 32.04 -12.81
N ASN A 215 14.27 32.88 -13.45
CA ASN A 215 14.05 34.29 -13.11
C ASN A 215 15.32 35.16 -13.09
N GLN A 216 16.27 34.92 -13.99
CA GLN A 216 17.47 35.75 -14.12
C GLN A 216 17.14 36.98 -14.97
N VAL A 217 16.67 38.04 -14.30
CA VAL A 217 16.09 39.23 -14.94
C VAL A 217 17.16 40.02 -15.69
N ALA A 218 16.86 40.32 -16.95
CA ALA A 218 17.66 41.16 -17.83
C ALA A 218 16.98 42.51 -18.07
N THR A 219 17.73 43.52 -18.54
CA THR A 219 17.21 44.85 -18.89
C THR A 219 16.15 44.79 -19.98
N ASN A 220 16.34 43.88 -20.96
CA ASN A 220 15.45 43.62 -22.09
C ASN A 220 14.80 42.21 -22.02
N GLY A 221 14.68 41.58 -20.84
CA GLY A 221 14.06 40.25 -20.75
C GLY A 221 14.25 39.45 -19.46
N VAL A 222 14.34 38.13 -19.60
CA VAL A 222 14.67 37.17 -18.54
C VAL A 222 15.34 35.92 -19.13
N VAL A 223 16.32 35.38 -18.41
CA VAL A 223 16.96 34.09 -18.71
C VAL A 223 16.50 33.03 -17.70
N HIS A 224 16.23 31.82 -18.19
CA HIS A 224 16.06 30.62 -17.37
C HIS A 224 17.05 29.56 -17.87
N VAL A 225 17.94 29.07 -17.02
CA VAL A 225 18.92 28.04 -17.40
C VAL A 225 18.27 26.66 -17.37
N ILE A 226 18.26 25.95 -18.49
CA ILE A 226 17.69 24.60 -18.63
C ILE A 226 18.76 23.50 -18.74
N ASP A 227 18.42 22.27 -18.36
CA ASP A 227 19.36 21.13 -18.28
C ASP A 227 19.52 20.31 -19.57
N ARG A 228 18.85 20.71 -20.66
CA ARG A 228 18.87 20.05 -21.98
C ARG A 228 18.74 21.08 -23.09
N VAL A 229 19.36 20.86 -24.24
CA VAL A 229 19.00 21.58 -25.47
C VAL A 229 17.65 21.02 -25.93
N ILE A 230 16.71 21.90 -26.30
CA ILE A 230 15.36 21.50 -26.76
C ILE A 230 15.25 21.59 -28.29
N SER A 231 14.74 20.53 -28.89
CA SER A 231 14.51 20.44 -30.35
C SER A 231 13.10 20.89 -30.72
N ALA A 232 12.94 21.43 -31.92
CA ALA A 232 11.65 21.84 -32.48
C ALA A 232 10.67 20.66 -32.56
N VAL A 233 9.48 20.82 -31.94
CA VAL A 233 8.44 19.78 -31.89
C VAL A 233 7.28 20.12 -32.82
N GLY A 234 7.13 19.36 -33.90
CA GLY A 234 6.07 19.55 -34.91
C GLY A 234 5.16 18.34 -35.16
N ARG A 235 5.30 17.25 -34.38
CA ARG A 235 4.54 15.99 -34.51
C ARG A 235 3.71 15.70 -33.25
N THR A 236 2.53 15.14 -33.43
CA THR A 236 1.70 14.54 -32.37
C THR A 236 2.24 13.18 -31.93
N MET A 237 1.65 12.59 -30.88
CA MET A 237 1.95 11.19 -30.51
C MET A 237 1.61 10.21 -31.62
N GLN A 238 0.50 10.41 -32.33
CA GLN A 238 0.09 9.54 -33.44
C GLN A 238 1.14 9.56 -34.57
N ASP A 239 1.54 10.75 -35.04
CA ASP A 239 2.52 10.89 -36.13
C ASP A 239 3.89 10.28 -35.76
N PHE A 240 4.24 10.29 -34.46
CA PHE A 240 5.45 9.64 -33.96
C PHE A 240 5.33 8.11 -34.00
N ILE A 241 4.23 7.54 -33.50
CA ILE A 241 3.99 6.08 -33.48
C ILE A 241 3.92 5.51 -34.91
N GLU A 242 3.36 6.28 -35.85
CA GLU A 242 3.31 5.93 -37.28
C GLU A 242 4.67 5.96 -37.98
N THR A 243 5.68 6.63 -37.41
CA THR A 243 7.01 6.79 -38.03
C THR A 243 8.19 6.19 -37.26
N GLU A 244 8.03 5.77 -36.00
CA GLU A 244 9.06 5.07 -35.20
C GLU A 244 8.97 3.55 -35.41
N ASP A 245 10.03 2.92 -35.92
CA ASP A 245 10.00 1.51 -36.33
C ASP A 245 9.92 0.53 -35.16
N ASP A 246 10.45 0.91 -34.00
CA ASP A 246 10.31 0.18 -32.73
C ASP A 246 8.84 0.06 -32.24
N LEU A 247 7.88 0.73 -32.90
CA LEU A 247 6.46 0.79 -32.53
C LEU A 247 5.49 0.23 -33.59
N THR A 248 5.97 -0.49 -34.62
CA THR A 248 5.10 -1.07 -35.67
C THR A 248 3.95 -1.94 -35.12
N THR A 249 4.17 -2.75 -34.09
CA THR A 249 3.10 -3.56 -33.47
C THR A 249 2.00 -2.69 -32.83
N LEU A 250 2.36 -1.50 -32.36
CA LEU A 250 1.45 -0.56 -31.71
C LEU A 250 0.53 0.16 -32.71
N ARG A 251 0.95 0.28 -33.98
CA ARG A 251 0.18 0.92 -35.08
C ARG A 251 -1.13 0.19 -35.42
N ILE A 252 -1.28 -1.07 -34.98
CA ILE A 252 -2.47 -1.92 -35.20
C ILE A 252 -3.76 -1.27 -34.65
N VAL A 253 -3.66 -0.38 -33.66
CA VAL A 253 -4.84 0.21 -32.99
C VAL A 253 -4.77 1.73 -32.95
N HIS A 254 -5.68 2.39 -33.66
CA HIS A 254 -5.80 3.85 -33.67
C HIS A 254 -6.48 4.38 -32.39
N LEU A 255 -5.68 4.64 -31.35
CA LEU A 255 -6.09 5.49 -30.24
C LEU A 255 -6.27 6.94 -30.72
N LYS A 256 -7.49 7.29 -31.19
CA LYS A 256 -7.82 8.65 -31.70
C LYS A 256 -7.37 9.81 -30.79
N LYS A 257 -7.27 9.60 -29.48
CA LYS A 257 -6.80 10.57 -28.49
C LYS A 257 -5.31 10.96 -28.67
N LEU A 258 -4.47 10.09 -29.24
CA LEU A 258 -3.04 10.36 -29.48
C LEU A 258 -2.78 11.35 -30.63
N GLY A 259 -3.77 11.56 -31.52
CA GLY A 259 -3.74 12.62 -32.53
C GLY A 259 -4.49 13.90 -32.11
N GLN A 260 -5.13 13.92 -30.94
CA GLN A 260 -5.93 15.07 -30.47
C GLN A 260 -5.08 16.06 -29.67
N PRO A 261 -5.40 17.38 -29.69
CA PRO A 261 -4.80 18.35 -28.79
C PRO A 261 -5.03 17.99 -27.32
N GLY A 262 -3.99 18.09 -26.50
CA GLY A 262 -4.03 17.70 -25.09
C GLY A 262 -2.66 17.74 -24.44
N HIS A 263 -2.57 17.14 -23.25
CA HIS A 263 -1.37 17.12 -22.41
C HIS A 263 -1.16 15.73 -21.82
N TYR A 264 -0.74 14.79 -22.66
CA TYR A 264 -0.72 13.37 -22.30
C TYR A 264 0.68 12.87 -21.88
N THR A 265 0.71 11.75 -21.14
CA THR A 265 1.88 10.87 -21.08
C THR A 265 1.48 9.52 -21.65
N PHE A 266 2.25 9.01 -22.60
CA PHE A 266 2.03 7.70 -23.18
C PHE A 266 3.29 6.84 -23.00
N PHE A 267 3.16 5.73 -22.27
CA PHE A 267 4.21 4.74 -22.15
C PHE A 267 4.09 3.77 -23.32
N ALA A 268 4.82 4.01 -24.42
CA ALA A 268 4.67 3.24 -25.64
C ALA A 268 5.45 1.90 -25.57
N PRO A 269 4.79 0.73 -25.55
CA PRO A 269 5.48 -0.55 -25.60
C PRO A 269 6.10 -0.80 -26.98
N THR A 270 7.36 -1.22 -26.99
CA THR A 270 8.08 -1.55 -28.23
C THR A 270 7.59 -2.88 -28.84
N ASN A 271 7.92 -3.15 -30.10
CA ASN A 271 7.64 -4.44 -30.75
C ASN A 271 8.13 -5.62 -29.87
N LYS A 272 9.35 -5.50 -29.34
CA LYS A 272 9.96 -6.44 -28.39
C LYS A 272 9.15 -6.64 -27.09
N ALA A 273 8.49 -5.58 -26.61
CA ALA A 273 7.62 -5.69 -25.43
C ALA A 273 6.39 -6.57 -25.71
N PHE A 274 5.84 -6.52 -26.94
CA PHE A 274 4.76 -7.39 -27.38
C PHE A 274 5.25 -8.81 -27.70
N GLU A 275 6.40 -8.97 -28.37
CA GLU A 275 7.05 -10.27 -28.60
C GLU A 275 7.25 -11.04 -27.29
N SER A 276 7.61 -10.33 -26.21
CA SER A 276 7.81 -10.88 -24.87
C SER A 276 6.53 -11.39 -24.18
N LEU A 277 5.34 -11.18 -24.76
CA LEU A 277 4.07 -11.77 -24.27
C LEU A 277 3.82 -13.17 -24.85
N GLY A 278 4.45 -13.53 -25.97
CA GLY A 278 4.13 -14.72 -26.76
C GLY A 278 2.94 -14.53 -27.71
N SER A 279 2.88 -15.38 -28.74
CA SER A 279 1.86 -15.36 -29.81
C SER A 279 0.43 -15.41 -29.26
N ASP A 280 0.17 -16.36 -28.36
CA ASP A 280 -1.17 -16.77 -27.95
C ASP A 280 -1.84 -15.68 -27.10
N VAL A 281 -1.03 -14.96 -26.30
CA VAL A 281 -1.45 -13.79 -25.53
C VAL A 281 -1.70 -12.60 -26.45
N LEU A 282 -0.86 -12.41 -27.47
CA LEU A 282 -1.01 -11.31 -28.43
C LEU A 282 -2.24 -11.49 -29.32
N GLU A 283 -2.50 -12.71 -29.83
CA GLU A 283 -3.69 -13.05 -30.62
C GLU A 283 -4.97 -12.89 -29.78
N ARG A 284 -4.96 -13.40 -28.53
CA ARG A 284 -6.04 -13.17 -27.55
C ARG A 284 -6.34 -11.67 -27.39
N LEU A 285 -5.31 -10.86 -27.12
CA LEU A 285 -5.43 -9.41 -26.98
C LEU A 285 -5.92 -8.72 -28.25
N GLN A 286 -5.55 -9.20 -29.45
CA GLN A 286 -6.00 -8.60 -30.72
C GLN A 286 -7.45 -8.99 -31.09
N SER A 287 -7.93 -10.17 -30.65
CA SER A 287 -9.28 -10.64 -30.93
C SER A 287 -10.39 -9.85 -30.18
N ASP A 288 -10.12 -9.40 -28.95
CA ASP A 288 -11.06 -8.63 -28.13
C ASP A 288 -10.71 -7.13 -28.14
N LYS A 289 -11.57 -6.35 -28.81
CA LYS A 289 -11.38 -4.91 -28.99
C LYS A 289 -11.52 -4.09 -27.71
N GLU A 290 -12.29 -4.55 -26.73
CA GLU A 290 -12.48 -3.82 -25.47
C GLU A 290 -11.35 -4.14 -24.48
N VAL A 291 -10.86 -5.38 -24.44
CA VAL A 291 -9.60 -5.75 -23.76
C VAL A 291 -8.41 -4.98 -24.33
N LEU A 292 -8.29 -4.91 -25.66
CA LEU A 292 -7.21 -4.18 -26.34
C LEU A 292 -7.25 -2.67 -26.07
N LYS A 293 -8.45 -2.10 -26.02
CA LYS A 293 -8.71 -0.70 -25.66
C LYS A 293 -8.39 -0.41 -24.19
N ALA A 294 -8.74 -1.31 -23.27
CA ALA A 294 -8.36 -1.22 -21.86
C ALA A 294 -6.84 -1.29 -21.69
N LEU A 295 -6.18 -2.26 -22.34
CA LEU A 295 -4.72 -2.40 -22.37
C LEU A 295 -4.04 -1.09 -22.80
N LEU A 296 -4.44 -0.51 -23.93
CA LEU A 296 -3.82 0.70 -24.47
C LEU A 296 -4.13 1.95 -23.64
N ASN A 297 -5.34 2.06 -23.08
CA ASN A 297 -5.70 3.12 -22.14
C ASN A 297 -4.90 3.04 -20.81
N PHE A 298 -4.51 1.85 -20.36
CA PHE A 298 -3.65 1.67 -19.18
C PHE A 298 -2.21 2.18 -19.38
N HIS A 299 -1.78 2.40 -20.64
CA HIS A 299 -0.50 3.03 -20.97
C HIS A 299 -0.59 4.57 -21.08
N LEU A 300 -1.78 5.17 -20.97
CA LEU A 300 -2.05 6.58 -21.25
C LEU A 300 -2.49 7.35 -19.99
N LEU A 301 -1.94 8.55 -19.78
CA LEU A 301 -2.32 9.48 -18.71
C LEU A 301 -2.82 10.82 -19.26
N ASP A 302 -3.80 11.44 -18.60
CA ASP A 302 -4.27 12.82 -18.85
C ASP A 302 -3.38 13.89 -18.16
N SER A 303 -2.08 13.67 -18.12
CA SER A 303 -1.09 14.66 -17.67
C SER A 303 0.30 14.35 -18.22
N VAL A 304 1.11 15.38 -18.46
CA VAL A 304 2.51 15.24 -18.91
C VAL A 304 3.42 14.98 -17.71
N GLN A 305 4.17 13.88 -17.73
CA GLN A 305 5.10 13.46 -16.68
C GLN A 305 6.51 13.35 -17.27
N CYS A 306 7.20 14.50 -17.34
CA CYS A 306 8.60 14.56 -17.74
C CYS A 306 9.52 13.87 -16.71
N SER A 307 10.56 13.16 -17.14
CA SER A 307 11.37 12.32 -16.27
C SER A 307 12.11 13.10 -15.18
N GLU A 308 12.58 14.32 -15.47
CA GLU A 308 13.23 15.22 -14.50
C GLU A 308 12.26 15.83 -13.45
N ALA A 309 10.95 15.61 -13.59
CA ALA A 309 9.97 15.92 -12.54
C ALA A 309 9.77 14.77 -11.55
N ILE A 310 10.14 13.53 -11.92
CA ILE A 310 9.98 12.35 -11.08
C ILE A 310 11.23 12.19 -10.22
N ILE A 311 11.10 12.51 -8.92
CA ILE A 311 12.18 12.47 -7.92
C ILE A 311 11.95 11.44 -6.81
N ALA A 312 10.74 10.87 -6.74
CA ALA A 312 10.31 9.80 -5.85
C ALA A 312 9.05 9.14 -6.43
N GLY A 313 8.75 7.90 -6.02
CA GLY A 313 7.54 7.17 -6.43
C GLY A 313 6.25 7.94 -6.14
N SER A 314 5.35 7.99 -7.11
CA SER A 314 4.03 8.65 -7.04
C SER A 314 3.01 7.87 -7.88
N SER A 315 1.76 7.83 -7.42
CA SER A 315 0.68 7.07 -8.07
C SER A 315 -0.17 7.97 -8.98
N TYR A 316 -0.48 7.47 -10.18
CA TYR A 316 -1.19 8.20 -11.24
C TYR A 316 -2.32 7.35 -11.82
N VAL A 317 -3.49 7.96 -12.02
CA VAL A 317 -4.67 7.34 -12.65
C VAL A 317 -4.46 7.26 -14.17
N THR A 318 -4.63 6.07 -14.74
CA THR A 318 -4.57 5.84 -16.20
C THR A 318 -5.91 6.11 -16.87
N GLN A 319 -5.96 6.11 -18.21
CA GLN A 319 -7.22 6.20 -18.97
C GLN A 319 -8.08 4.94 -18.91
N GLU A 320 -7.55 3.82 -18.39
CA GLU A 320 -8.33 2.62 -18.10
C GLU A 320 -9.04 2.72 -16.74
N GLY A 321 -8.53 3.57 -15.84
CA GLY A 321 -9.11 3.88 -14.53
C GLY A 321 -8.28 3.34 -13.37
N ASN A 322 -7.53 2.25 -13.55
CA ASN A 322 -6.58 1.78 -12.55
C ASN A 322 -5.33 2.66 -12.49
N ASN A 323 -4.62 2.59 -11.35
CA ASN A 323 -3.41 3.37 -11.11
C ASN A 323 -2.14 2.62 -11.54
N ILE A 324 -1.14 3.40 -11.98
CA ILE A 324 0.26 2.98 -12.03
C ILE A 324 1.10 3.80 -11.03
N GLU A 325 2.19 3.23 -10.53
CA GLU A 325 3.21 4.00 -9.81
C GLU A 325 4.33 4.39 -10.79
N ILE A 326 4.66 5.69 -10.85
CA ILE A 326 5.80 6.20 -11.61
C ILE A 326 6.84 6.69 -10.60
N GLY A 327 8.06 6.19 -10.71
CA GLY A 327 9.17 6.49 -9.83
C GLY A 327 10.50 6.52 -10.57
N CYS A 328 11.61 6.44 -9.84
CA CYS A 328 12.95 6.43 -10.41
C CYS A 328 13.96 5.74 -9.49
N ASP A 329 14.96 5.09 -10.08
CA ASP A 329 16.17 4.63 -9.37
C ASP A 329 17.44 5.02 -10.15
N GLY A 330 18.21 5.95 -9.58
CA GLY A 330 19.24 6.69 -10.33
C GLY A 330 18.59 7.55 -11.41
N GLU A 331 19.05 7.40 -12.65
CA GLU A 331 18.54 8.16 -13.80
C GLU A 331 17.45 7.42 -14.60
N SER A 332 17.23 6.14 -14.28
CA SER A 332 16.20 5.29 -14.86
C SER A 332 14.83 5.63 -14.27
N LEU A 333 13.88 5.96 -15.14
CA LEU A 333 12.46 6.04 -14.78
C LEU A 333 11.93 4.61 -14.52
N THR A 334 11.10 4.43 -13.50
CA THR A 334 10.45 3.16 -13.18
C THR A 334 8.94 3.26 -13.28
N VAL A 335 8.30 2.19 -13.74
CA VAL A 335 6.85 2.02 -13.75
C VAL A 335 6.52 0.77 -12.94
N ASN A 336 5.64 0.90 -11.94
CA ASN A 336 5.33 -0.12 -10.94
C ASN A 336 6.59 -0.71 -10.29
N GLY A 337 7.60 0.13 -10.05
CA GLY A 337 8.93 -0.24 -9.52
C GLY A 337 9.92 -0.83 -10.53
N ILE A 338 9.49 -1.18 -11.75
CA ILE A 338 10.30 -1.86 -12.76
C ILE A 338 11.02 -0.85 -13.67
N LYS A 339 12.31 -1.07 -13.93
CA LYS A 339 13.15 -0.28 -14.87
C LYS A 339 12.90 -0.67 -16.34
N MET A 340 11.66 -0.56 -16.80
CA MET A 340 11.27 -0.90 -18.18
C MET A 340 11.48 0.23 -19.20
N VAL A 341 11.70 1.47 -18.77
CA VAL A 341 11.77 2.64 -19.67
C VAL A 341 13.14 2.72 -20.35
N ARG A 342 13.17 2.67 -21.68
CA ARG A 342 14.39 2.75 -22.51
C ARG A 342 14.72 4.17 -22.97
N LYS A 343 13.77 4.81 -23.65
CA LYS A 343 13.92 6.12 -24.30
C LYS A 343 12.86 7.05 -23.72
N LYS A 344 13.29 8.06 -22.97
CA LYS A 344 12.42 8.91 -22.13
C LYS A 344 12.38 10.34 -22.66
N ASP A 345 11.32 11.06 -22.32
CA ASP A 345 11.10 12.47 -22.69
C ASP A 345 11.05 12.72 -24.21
N ILE A 346 10.39 11.84 -24.97
CA ILE A 346 10.09 12.07 -26.39
C ILE A 346 8.91 13.06 -26.45
N VAL A 347 9.21 14.33 -26.66
CA VAL A 347 8.19 15.40 -26.62
C VAL A 347 7.43 15.46 -27.94
N THR A 348 6.10 15.59 -27.85
CA THR A 348 5.17 15.76 -28.96
C THR A 348 4.30 17.00 -28.75
N THR A 349 3.62 17.48 -29.79
CA THR A 349 2.78 18.69 -29.72
C THR A 349 1.62 18.58 -28.72
N ASN A 350 1.27 17.35 -28.31
CA ASN A 350 0.21 17.01 -27.36
C ASN A 350 0.69 16.22 -26.11
N GLY A 351 2.00 16.19 -25.83
CA GLY A 351 2.51 15.65 -24.56
C GLY A 351 3.90 15.02 -24.63
N VAL A 352 4.09 13.90 -23.91
CA VAL A 352 5.35 13.15 -23.84
C VAL A 352 5.15 11.64 -24.01
N ILE A 353 6.04 11.01 -24.78
CA ILE A 353 6.16 9.56 -24.91
C ILE A 353 7.39 9.06 -24.14
N HIS A 354 7.25 7.91 -23.49
CA HIS A 354 8.36 7.13 -22.93
C HIS A 354 8.29 5.70 -23.50
N LEU A 355 9.34 5.22 -24.19
CA LEU A 355 9.35 3.84 -24.72
C LEU A 355 9.64 2.83 -23.61
N ILE A 356 8.88 1.73 -23.57
CA ILE A 356 9.00 0.67 -22.56
C ILE A 356 9.26 -0.72 -23.16
N ASP A 357 10.09 -1.51 -22.47
CA ASP A 357 10.49 -2.89 -22.82
C ASP A 357 9.48 -3.97 -22.40
N GLN A 358 8.38 -3.59 -21.72
CA GLN A 358 7.36 -4.51 -21.20
C GLN A 358 5.98 -3.89 -21.35
N VAL A 359 4.98 -4.67 -21.77
CA VAL A 359 3.59 -4.19 -21.87
C VAL A 359 2.98 -4.05 -20.46
N LEU A 360 2.42 -2.87 -20.16
CA LEU A 360 1.63 -2.63 -18.95
C LEU A 360 0.27 -3.32 -19.12
N MET A 361 0.11 -4.50 -18.53
CA MET A 361 -1.14 -5.26 -18.60
C MET A 361 -2.05 -4.93 -17.40
N PRO A 362 -3.19 -4.25 -17.58
CA PRO A 362 -4.17 -4.05 -16.50
C PRO A 362 -4.78 -5.39 -16.10
N ASP A 363 -5.34 -5.49 -14.89
CA ASP A 363 -6.02 -6.74 -14.48
C ASP A 363 -7.25 -7.03 -15.37
N SER A 364 -7.93 -6.01 -15.88
CA SER A 364 -9.04 -6.12 -16.86
C SER A 364 -8.67 -6.85 -18.17
N ALA A 365 -7.40 -6.84 -18.58
CA ALA A 365 -6.91 -7.53 -19.78
C ALA A 365 -6.39 -8.96 -19.50
N LYS A 366 -6.31 -9.36 -18.24
CA LYS A 366 -5.76 -10.65 -17.81
C LYS A 366 -6.82 -11.74 -17.81
N GLN A 367 -6.44 -12.95 -18.22
CA GLN A 367 -7.21 -14.14 -17.92
C GLN A 367 -7.21 -14.43 -16.42
N VAL A 368 -8.20 -15.19 -15.95
CA VAL A 368 -8.43 -15.41 -14.51
C VAL A 368 -7.21 -16.00 -13.77
N MET A 369 -6.40 -16.85 -14.43
CA MET A 369 -5.15 -17.41 -13.86
C MET A 369 -4.03 -16.37 -13.78
N GLU A 370 -3.95 -15.44 -14.73
CA GLU A 370 -2.96 -14.36 -14.78
C GLU A 370 -3.21 -13.29 -13.69
N LEU A 371 -4.40 -13.27 -13.07
CA LEU A 371 -4.72 -12.39 -11.94
C LEU A 371 -3.94 -12.76 -10.66
N LEU A 372 -3.51 -14.02 -10.53
CA LEU A 372 -2.87 -14.56 -9.32
C LEU A 372 -1.56 -13.82 -8.98
N GLY A 373 -1.44 -13.38 -7.73
CA GLY A 373 -0.24 -12.73 -7.22
C GLY A 373 0.69 -13.70 -6.47
N GLY A 374 1.89 -13.23 -6.11
CA GLY A 374 2.87 -14.02 -5.35
C GLY A 374 2.42 -14.44 -3.94
N SER A 375 1.27 -13.96 -3.44
CA SER A 375 0.65 -14.44 -2.20
C SER A 375 -0.40 -15.57 -2.42
N GLN A 376 -0.63 -15.96 -3.68
CA GLN A 376 -1.45 -17.10 -4.12
C GLN A 376 -0.66 -18.04 -5.06
N SER A 377 0.66 -17.88 -5.18
CA SER A 377 1.48 -18.67 -6.11
C SER A 377 1.29 -20.16 -5.90
N THR A 378 1.38 -20.64 -4.65
CA THR A 378 1.20 -22.06 -4.30
C THR A 378 -0.14 -22.64 -4.76
N PHE A 379 -1.20 -21.83 -4.83
CA PHE A 379 -2.48 -22.24 -5.40
C PHE A 379 -2.42 -22.33 -6.93
N GLY A 380 -1.86 -21.32 -7.60
CA GLY A 380 -1.70 -21.30 -9.06
C GLY A 380 -0.79 -22.42 -9.57
N ASP A 381 0.29 -22.69 -8.86
CA ASP A 381 1.26 -23.75 -9.11
C ASP A 381 0.52 -25.11 -9.09
N MET A 382 -0.17 -25.45 -8.00
CA MET A 382 -0.91 -26.73 -7.89
C MET A 382 -2.07 -26.87 -8.90
N VAL A 383 -2.80 -25.80 -9.19
CA VAL A 383 -3.87 -25.79 -10.21
C VAL A 383 -3.30 -26.08 -11.60
N SER A 384 -2.05 -25.69 -11.85
CA SER A 384 -1.33 -25.95 -13.10
C SER A 384 -0.69 -27.35 -13.12
N GLU A 385 0.10 -27.70 -12.11
CA GLU A 385 0.83 -28.98 -11.99
C GLU A 385 -0.10 -30.21 -12.00
N LEU A 386 -1.22 -30.13 -11.29
CA LEU A 386 -2.21 -31.22 -11.31
C LEU A 386 -2.98 -31.26 -12.63
N GLY A 387 -2.93 -30.19 -13.46
CA GLY A 387 -3.73 -30.08 -14.68
C GLY A 387 -5.21 -29.85 -14.40
N LEU A 388 -5.54 -28.86 -13.56
CA LEU A 388 -6.91 -28.33 -13.44
C LEU A 388 -7.19 -27.23 -14.46
N THR A 389 -6.16 -26.49 -14.89
CA THR A 389 -6.23 -25.56 -16.03
C THR A 389 -6.77 -26.23 -17.30
N ALA A 390 -6.38 -27.47 -17.58
CA ALA A 390 -6.86 -28.25 -18.73
C ALA A 390 -8.32 -28.72 -18.61
N GLU A 391 -8.96 -28.62 -17.44
CA GLU A 391 -10.40 -28.83 -17.27
C GLU A 391 -11.21 -27.53 -17.46
N MET A 392 -10.55 -26.37 -17.59
CA MET A 392 -11.19 -25.08 -17.82
C MET A 392 -11.38 -24.87 -19.32
N THR A 393 -12.64 -24.85 -19.78
CA THR A 393 -13.02 -24.61 -21.17
C THR A 393 -12.46 -23.27 -21.67
N PRO A 394 -11.69 -23.25 -22.77
CA PRO A 394 -11.18 -22.01 -23.35
C PRO A 394 -12.29 -21.01 -23.66
N GLY A 395 -12.07 -19.74 -23.32
CA GLY A 395 -13.04 -18.65 -23.52
C GLY A 395 -14.23 -18.63 -22.54
N ALA A 396 -14.41 -19.65 -21.69
CA ALA A 396 -15.43 -19.62 -20.65
C ALA A 396 -15.01 -18.75 -19.45
N GLU A 397 -16.00 -18.35 -18.66
CA GLU A 397 -15.84 -17.48 -17.50
C GLU A 397 -15.72 -18.24 -16.17
N TYR A 398 -14.81 -17.82 -15.29
CA TYR A 398 -14.53 -18.52 -14.04
C TYR A 398 -14.35 -17.56 -12.85
N THR A 399 -14.49 -18.09 -11.63
CA THR A 399 -14.04 -17.41 -10.42
C THR A 399 -13.06 -18.29 -9.66
N LEU A 400 -11.88 -17.75 -9.34
CA LEU A 400 -10.89 -18.41 -8.50
C LEU A 400 -11.05 -17.94 -7.05
N LEU A 401 -11.33 -18.87 -6.15
CA LEU A 401 -11.36 -18.66 -4.71
C LEU A 401 -9.97 -19.01 -4.12
N ALA A 402 -8.93 -18.31 -4.56
CA ALA A 402 -7.53 -18.67 -4.30
C ALA A 402 -7.12 -18.48 -2.82
N PRO A 403 -6.72 -19.53 -2.09
CA PRO A 403 -6.17 -19.39 -0.74
C PRO A 403 -4.85 -18.61 -0.74
N LEU A 404 -4.55 -17.93 0.36
CA LEU A 404 -3.20 -17.44 0.63
C LEU A 404 -2.22 -18.62 0.73
N ASN A 405 -0.95 -18.43 0.33
CA ASN A 405 0.10 -19.47 0.44
C ASN A 405 0.19 -20.09 1.85
N THR A 406 -0.09 -19.31 2.90
CA THR A 406 -0.12 -19.77 4.31
C THR A 406 -1.23 -20.78 4.65
N ALA A 407 -2.16 -21.05 3.73
CA ALA A 407 -3.19 -22.08 3.89
C ALA A 407 -2.71 -23.49 3.49
N PHE A 408 -1.55 -23.60 2.85
CA PHE A 408 -0.92 -24.87 2.44
C PHE A 408 0.20 -25.21 3.42
N SER A 409 -0.16 -25.83 4.55
CA SER A 409 0.82 -26.34 5.52
C SER A 409 1.43 -27.66 5.06
N ASP A 410 2.52 -28.09 5.69
CA ASP A 410 3.23 -29.32 5.34
C ASP A 410 2.31 -30.56 5.37
N GLU A 411 1.32 -30.60 6.28
CA GLU A 411 0.33 -31.69 6.34
C GLU A 411 -0.68 -31.67 5.18
N VAL A 412 -0.89 -30.53 4.52
CA VAL A 412 -1.68 -30.41 3.28
C VAL A 412 -0.82 -30.85 2.09
N LEU A 413 0.44 -30.41 2.06
CA LEU A 413 1.41 -30.75 1.01
C LEU A 413 1.72 -32.26 0.99
N SER A 414 1.63 -32.94 2.13
CA SER A 414 1.85 -34.39 2.25
C SER A 414 0.64 -35.27 1.89
N GLN A 415 -0.51 -34.71 1.47
CA GLN A 415 -1.70 -35.51 1.16
C GLN A 415 -1.65 -36.16 -0.23
N ASP A 416 -2.46 -37.20 -0.44
CA ASP A 416 -2.67 -37.79 -1.76
C ASP A 416 -3.12 -36.69 -2.75
N GLN A 417 -2.39 -36.55 -3.85
CA GLN A 417 -2.63 -35.54 -4.90
C GLN A 417 -4.06 -35.61 -5.48
N ARG A 418 -4.74 -36.77 -5.41
CA ARG A 418 -6.15 -36.93 -5.80
C ARG A 418 -7.08 -36.19 -4.84
N LEU A 419 -6.80 -36.22 -3.54
CA LEU A 419 -7.54 -35.47 -2.52
C LEU A 419 -7.27 -33.97 -2.67
N VAL A 420 -6.00 -33.58 -2.87
CA VAL A 420 -5.62 -32.17 -3.14
C VAL A 420 -6.31 -31.66 -4.42
N ARG A 421 -6.36 -32.46 -5.50
CA ARG A 421 -7.12 -32.13 -6.72
C ARG A 421 -8.61 -31.90 -6.42
N ILE A 422 -9.25 -32.77 -5.64
CA ILE A 422 -10.68 -32.63 -5.27
C ILE A 422 -10.90 -31.36 -4.43
N ILE A 423 -10.00 -31.05 -3.49
CA ILE A 423 -10.05 -29.82 -2.70
C ILE A 423 -9.94 -28.60 -3.63
N LEU A 424 -8.94 -28.56 -4.53
CA LEU A 424 -8.73 -27.45 -5.45
C LEU A 424 -9.86 -27.28 -6.48
N LYS A 425 -10.52 -28.35 -6.94
CA LYS A 425 -11.76 -28.25 -7.74
C LYS A 425 -12.89 -27.50 -7.05
N ASN A 426 -12.91 -27.42 -5.72
CA ASN A 426 -13.87 -26.61 -4.97
C ASN A 426 -13.50 -25.12 -4.89
N HIS A 427 -12.27 -24.75 -5.28
CA HIS A 427 -11.79 -23.37 -5.30
C HIS A 427 -11.90 -22.71 -6.69
N ILE A 428 -12.49 -23.42 -7.67
CA ILE A 428 -12.77 -22.91 -9.02
C ILE A 428 -14.29 -22.96 -9.22
N LEU A 429 -14.91 -21.83 -9.54
CA LEU A 429 -16.35 -21.73 -9.83
C LEU A 429 -16.60 -21.62 -11.34
N LYS A 430 -17.69 -22.23 -11.82
CA LYS A 430 -18.01 -22.36 -13.26
C LYS A 430 -18.48 -21.07 -13.97
N ASN A 431 -18.63 -19.97 -13.25
CA ASN A 431 -19.03 -18.66 -13.77
C ASN A 431 -18.15 -17.56 -13.14
N LYS A 432 -18.11 -16.38 -13.76
CA LYS A 432 -17.58 -15.16 -13.15
C LYS A 432 -18.58 -14.59 -12.14
N TYR A 433 -18.13 -14.41 -10.90
CA TYR A 433 -18.82 -13.69 -9.84
C TYR A 433 -17.87 -12.61 -9.32
N ILE A 434 -18.24 -11.34 -9.49
CA ILE A 434 -17.48 -10.23 -8.87
C ILE A 434 -18.00 -9.95 -7.46
N LEU A 435 -17.17 -9.37 -6.60
CA LEU A 435 -17.46 -9.20 -5.17
C LEU A 435 -18.80 -8.48 -4.90
N GLY A 436 -19.19 -7.52 -5.75
CA GLY A 436 -20.45 -6.78 -5.64
C GLY A 436 -21.71 -7.54 -6.09
N GLN A 437 -21.57 -8.73 -6.70
CA GLN A 437 -22.69 -9.61 -7.08
C GLN A 437 -23.00 -10.67 -6.01
N LEU A 438 -22.14 -10.83 -5.00
CA LEU A 438 -22.33 -11.82 -3.96
C LEU A 438 -23.46 -11.42 -3.00
N TYR A 439 -24.36 -12.35 -2.68
CA TYR A 439 -25.46 -12.13 -1.73
C TYR A 439 -25.60 -13.26 -0.70
N ASN A 440 -26.17 -12.96 0.46
CA ASN A 440 -26.31 -13.94 1.55
C ASN A 440 -27.26 -15.08 1.17
N GLY A 441 -26.85 -16.32 1.40
CA GLY A 441 -27.62 -17.52 1.04
C GLY A 441 -27.47 -17.94 -0.44
N GLN A 442 -26.70 -17.21 -1.24
CA GLN A 442 -26.36 -17.61 -2.61
C GLN A 442 -25.65 -18.96 -2.62
N ARG A 443 -25.94 -19.78 -3.65
CA ARG A 443 -25.23 -21.03 -3.91
C ARG A 443 -24.35 -20.87 -5.15
N LEU A 444 -23.09 -21.28 -5.04
CA LEU A 444 -22.07 -21.16 -6.08
C LEU A 444 -21.62 -22.56 -6.53
N GLU A 445 -21.66 -22.83 -7.84
CA GLU A 445 -21.28 -24.14 -8.38
C GLU A 445 -19.78 -24.22 -8.69
N THR A 446 -19.12 -25.24 -8.12
CA THR A 446 -17.69 -25.50 -8.33
C THR A 446 -17.43 -26.32 -9.59
N LEU A 447 -16.20 -26.28 -10.11
CA LEU A 447 -15.73 -27.16 -11.18
C LEU A 447 -15.87 -28.65 -10.78
N GLY A 448 -15.78 -28.95 -9.47
CA GLY A 448 -16.06 -30.27 -8.89
C GLY A 448 -17.55 -30.64 -8.75
N GLY A 449 -18.48 -29.80 -9.21
CA GLY A 449 -19.93 -30.05 -9.14
C GLY A 449 -20.54 -29.96 -7.74
N ARG A 450 -19.81 -29.41 -6.75
CA ARG A 450 -20.37 -29.11 -5.42
C ARG A 450 -20.99 -27.71 -5.43
N LEU A 451 -21.97 -27.50 -4.56
CA LEU A 451 -22.53 -26.17 -4.28
C LEU A 451 -21.94 -25.63 -2.97
N LEU A 452 -21.39 -24.44 -2.99
CA LEU A 452 -20.91 -23.70 -1.81
C LEU A 452 -21.93 -22.63 -1.41
N ARG A 453 -22.15 -22.39 -0.12
CA ARG A 453 -23.00 -21.29 0.36
C ARG A 453 -22.17 -20.02 0.58
N VAL A 454 -22.78 -18.87 0.28
CA VAL A 454 -22.24 -17.54 0.58
C VAL A 454 -22.90 -16.99 1.86
N PHE A 455 -22.07 -16.53 2.79
CA PHE A 455 -22.50 -15.86 4.01
C PHE A 455 -21.97 -14.42 4.02
N ILE A 456 -22.85 -13.45 4.23
CA ILE A 456 -22.48 -12.02 4.29
C ILE A 456 -22.74 -11.50 5.70
N TYR A 457 -21.66 -11.10 6.34
CA TYR A 457 -21.62 -10.49 7.66
C TYR A 457 -21.35 -8.98 7.52
N ARG A 458 -21.50 -8.23 8.62
CA ARG A 458 -21.26 -6.78 8.66
C ARG A 458 -19.88 -6.34 8.13
N THR A 459 -18.86 -7.16 8.38
CA THR A 459 -17.44 -6.83 8.09
C THR A 459 -16.72 -7.90 7.26
N ALA A 460 -17.41 -8.93 6.79
CA ALA A 460 -16.82 -10.08 6.12
C ALA A 460 -17.80 -10.73 5.12
N VAL A 461 -17.26 -11.23 4.01
CA VAL A 461 -17.95 -12.16 3.10
C VAL A 461 -17.21 -13.49 3.18
N CYS A 462 -17.95 -14.59 3.30
CA CYS A 462 -17.37 -15.92 3.46
C CYS A 462 -18.11 -16.94 2.59
N ILE A 463 -17.39 -17.98 2.18
CA ILE A 463 -17.87 -19.07 1.33
C ILE A 463 -17.54 -20.38 2.05
N GLU A 464 -18.56 -21.17 2.38
CA GLU A 464 -18.48 -22.26 3.39
C GLU A 464 -17.68 -21.81 4.64
N ASN A 465 -16.59 -22.49 4.98
CA ASN A 465 -15.76 -22.24 6.17
C ASN A 465 -14.71 -21.12 6.01
N SER A 466 -14.56 -20.53 4.82
CA SER A 466 -13.43 -19.65 4.51
C SER A 466 -13.89 -18.25 4.13
N CYS A 467 -13.29 -17.23 4.74
CA CYS A 467 -13.64 -15.83 4.50
C CYS A 467 -12.69 -15.18 3.51
N LEU A 468 -13.25 -14.25 2.72
CA LEU A 468 -12.51 -13.46 1.75
C LEU A 468 -11.55 -12.49 2.45
N VAL A 469 -10.44 -12.21 1.76
CA VAL A 469 -9.39 -11.26 2.13
C VAL A 469 -9.39 -10.12 1.09
N ARG A 470 -8.98 -8.92 1.51
CA ARG A 470 -8.82 -7.78 0.59
C ARG A 470 -7.83 -8.11 -0.52
N GLY A 471 -8.08 -7.60 -1.72
CA GLY A 471 -7.29 -7.90 -2.93
C GLY A 471 -8.03 -8.74 -3.97
N SER A 472 -9.37 -8.81 -3.92
CA SER A 472 -10.16 -9.36 -5.03
C SER A 472 -9.90 -8.56 -6.32
N LYS A 473 -9.86 -9.25 -7.46
CA LYS A 473 -9.62 -8.67 -8.79
C LYS A 473 -10.66 -9.13 -9.80
N GLU A 474 -10.76 -8.40 -10.90
CA GLU A 474 -11.54 -8.75 -12.07
C GLU A 474 -10.63 -8.76 -13.31
N GLY A 475 -10.88 -9.71 -14.22
CA GLY A 475 -10.20 -9.85 -15.50
C GLY A 475 -11.13 -10.24 -16.64
N SER A 476 -10.55 -10.44 -17.82
CA SER A 476 -11.27 -10.53 -19.10
C SER A 476 -12.23 -11.73 -19.16
N ASN A 477 -11.88 -12.85 -18.53
CA ASN A 477 -12.73 -14.05 -18.45
C ASN A 477 -12.97 -14.52 -17.01
N GLY A 478 -12.90 -13.64 -16.01
CA GLY A 478 -13.18 -14.08 -14.65
C GLY A 478 -12.93 -13.09 -13.53
N ALA A 479 -13.00 -13.61 -12.32
CA ALA A 479 -12.72 -12.90 -11.09
C ALA A 479 -11.80 -13.72 -10.17
N LEU A 480 -10.99 -13.02 -9.38
CA LEU A 480 -10.15 -13.60 -8.34
C LEU A 480 -10.65 -13.11 -6.97
N HIS A 481 -10.83 -14.03 -6.03
CA HIS A 481 -11.14 -13.74 -4.62
C HIS A 481 -10.11 -14.45 -3.75
N LEU A 482 -9.42 -13.68 -2.90
CA LEU A 482 -8.41 -14.21 -1.99
C LEU A 482 -9.10 -14.83 -0.77
N MET A 483 -8.78 -16.07 -0.42
CA MET A 483 -9.39 -16.81 0.68
C MET A 483 -8.40 -16.99 1.83
N ARG A 484 -8.88 -16.88 3.09
CA ARG A 484 -8.02 -17.03 4.27
C ARG A 484 -7.49 -18.46 4.45
N THR A 485 -8.33 -19.45 4.17
CA THR A 485 -8.05 -20.88 4.37
C THR A 485 -8.60 -21.70 3.20
N LEU A 486 -8.19 -22.98 3.12
CA LEU A 486 -8.77 -23.95 2.21
C LEU A 486 -10.25 -24.20 2.53
N LEU A 487 -11.06 -24.28 1.48
CA LEU A 487 -12.47 -24.65 1.51
C LEU A 487 -12.64 -26.13 1.90
N LYS A 488 -13.52 -26.36 2.86
CA LYS A 488 -13.98 -27.65 3.36
C LYS A 488 -15.52 -27.68 3.25
N PRO A 489 -16.07 -28.01 2.07
CA PRO A 489 -17.51 -28.03 1.86
C PRO A 489 -18.19 -29.05 2.77
N ALA A 490 -19.40 -28.75 3.23
CA ALA A 490 -20.15 -29.67 4.08
C ALA A 490 -20.36 -31.06 3.43
N GLU A 491 -20.13 -32.13 4.21
CA GLU A 491 -20.32 -33.53 3.77
C GLU A 491 -21.35 -34.31 4.61
N LYS A 492 -21.75 -33.77 5.77
CA LYS A 492 -22.60 -34.44 6.76
C LYS A 492 -23.67 -33.48 7.25
N SER A 493 -24.83 -33.99 7.64
CA SER A 493 -25.83 -33.20 8.36
C SER A 493 -25.40 -32.97 9.82
N MET A 494 -26.00 -31.98 10.47
CA MET A 494 -25.74 -31.64 11.87
C MET A 494 -26.00 -32.84 12.81
N LEU A 495 -27.03 -33.65 12.53
CA LEU A 495 -27.29 -34.91 13.22
C LEU A 495 -26.15 -35.94 13.05
N LEU A 496 -25.69 -36.16 11.81
CA LEU A 496 -24.66 -37.15 11.48
C LEU A 496 -23.26 -36.75 11.99
N PHE A 497 -23.00 -35.45 12.17
CA PHE A 497 -21.81 -35.00 12.89
C PHE A 497 -21.94 -35.24 14.40
N SER A 498 -23.08 -34.87 15.00
CA SER A 498 -23.31 -34.97 16.44
C SER A 498 -23.21 -36.40 16.98
N SER A 499 -23.68 -37.40 16.23
CA SER A 499 -23.61 -38.82 16.62
C SER A 499 -22.19 -39.39 16.70
N LEU A 500 -21.20 -38.73 16.07
CA LEU A 500 -19.80 -39.17 16.09
C LEU A 500 -19.03 -38.66 17.31
N CYS A 501 -19.39 -37.49 17.85
CA CYS A 501 -18.56 -36.74 18.82
C CYS A 501 -19.28 -36.26 20.11
N CYS A 502 -20.61 -36.24 20.12
CA CYS A 502 -21.43 -35.67 21.19
C CYS A 502 -22.57 -36.63 21.57
N ARG A 503 -22.23 -37.85 21.98
CA ARG A 503 -23.19 -38.95 22.22
C ARG A 503 -24.16 -38.65 23.38
N ILE A 504 -23.66 -38.05 24.46
CA ILE A 504 -24.47 -37.68 25.62
C ILE A 504 -25.46 -36.57 25.24
N PHE A 505 -24.99 -35.54 24.53
CA PHE A 505 -25.85 -34.48 23.99
C PHE A 505 -26.92 -35.03 23.04
N LEU A 506 -26.57 -35.96 22.14
CA LEU A 506 -27.56 -36.56 21.25
C LEU A 506 -28.62 -37.38 22.02
N SER A 507 -28.24 -38.16 23.03
CA SER A 507 -29.19 -38.86 23.90
C SER A 507 -30.12 -37.89 24.65
N LEU A 508 -29.64 -36.70 25.02
CA LEU A 508 -30.47 -35.64 25.62
C LEU A 508 -31.42 -35.01 24.59
N MET A 509 -30.97 -34.76 23.35
CA MET A 509 -31.82 -34.30 22.24
C MET A 509 -32.93 -35.31 21.91
N GLU A 510 -32.62 -36.60 21.93
CA GLU A 510 -33.60 -37.69 21.77
C GLU A 510 -34.60 -37.71 22.93
N THR A 511 -34.12 -37.66 24.18
CA THR A 511 -34.99 -37.63 25.38
C THR A 511 -35.92 -36.41 25.38
N ALA A 512 -35.46 -35.27 24.86
CA ALA A 512 -36.25 -34.05 24.73
C ALA A 512 -37.20 -34.05 23.52
N GLY A 513 -37.07 -34.99 22.58
CA GLY A 513 -37.81 -35.00 21.31
C GLY A 513 -37.42 -33.85 20.37
N LEU A 514 -36.14 -33.44 20.36
CA LEU A 514 -35.61 -32.33 19.56
C LEU A 514 -34.73 -32.77 18.38
N THR A 515 -34.48 -34.08 18.22
CA THR A 515 -33.57 -34.64 17.20
C THR A 515 -33.90 -34.23 15.76
N ASP A 516 -35.17 -33.94 15.46
CA ASP A 516 -35.59 -33.51 14.12
C ASP A 516 -35.13 -32.09 13.76
N LEU A 517 -34.86 -31.22 14.74
CA LEU A 517 -34.23 -29.91 14.48
C LEU A 517 -32.83 -30.08 13.86
N LEU A 518 -32.12 -31.16 14.19
CA LEU A 518 -30.80 -31.47 13.62
C LEU A 518 -30.88 -32.09 12.21
N LYS A 519 -32.10 -32.44 11.75
CA LYS A 519 -32.40 -32.99 10.42
C LYS A 519 -32.99 -31.94 9.47
N GLN A 520 -33.69 -30.93 9.99
CA GLN A 520 -34.36 -29.90 9.19
C GLN A 520 -33.37 -29.19 8.26
N GLU A 521 -33.81 -28.92 7.03
CA GLU A 521 -33.08 -28.06 6.10
C GLU A 521 -33.19 -26.59 6.55
N GLY A 522 -32.10 -25.86 6.38
CA GLY A 522 -32.00 -24.45 6.78
C GLY A 522 -30.55 -24.04 7.00
N ASP A 523 -30.39 -22.85 7.58
CA ASP A 523 -29.12 -22.33 8.07
C ASP A 523 -29.20 -22.25 9.60
N TYR A 524 -28.42 -23.09 10.29
CA TYR A 524 -28.36 -23.15 11.75
C TYR A 524 -26.94 -23.09 12.26
N THR A 525 -26.76 -22.58 13.48
CA THR A 525 -25.50 -22.64 14.23
C THR A 525 -25.74 -23.45 15.49
N LEU A 526 -25.06 -24.60 15.62
CA LEU A 526 -25.10 -25.44 16.82
C LEU A 526 -23.79 -25.35 17.58
N PHE A 527 -23.87 -24.98 18.85
CA PHE A 527 -22.78 -25.11 19.82
C PHE A 527 -22.90 -26.49 20.48
N ALA A 528 -22.28 -27.52 19.91
CA ALA A 528 -22.46 -28.91 20.32
C ALA A 528 -21.60 -29.25 21.56
N PRO A 529 -22.17 -29.58 22.73
CA PRO A 529 -21.40 -30.01 23.89
C PRO A 529 -20.84 -31.42 23.66
N SER A 530 -19.52 -31.51 23.58
CA SER A 530 -18.80 -32.78 23.56
C SER A 530 -19.09 -33.60 24.82
N ASP A 531 -18.87 -34.91 24.78
CA ASP A 531 -19.08 -35.79 25.94
C ASP A 531 -18.24 -35.36 27.17
N LYS A 532 -17.12 -34.63 26.94
CA LYS A 532 -16.32 -34.00 28.00
C LYS A 532 -17.10 -32.96 28.82
N ALA A 533 -18.05 -32.26 28.22
CA ALA A 533 -18.88 -31.24 28.88
C ALA A 533 -19.76 -31.80 30.01
N PHE A 534 -20.02 -33.11 30.01
CA PHE A 534 -20.86 -33.80 30.99
C PHE A 534 -20.05 -34.57 32.05
N THR A 535 -18.70 -34.57 31.98
CA THR A 535 -17.83 -35.37 32.88
C THR A 535 -17.88 -34.99 34.36
N GLY A 536 -18.53 -33.88 34.72
CA GLY A 536 -18.82 -33.49 36.11
C GLY A 536 -20.17 -33.97 36.65
N LEU A 537 -20.94 -34.75 35.88
CA LEU A 537 -22.27 -35.25 36.24
C LEU A 537 -22.22 -36.76 36.52
N SER A 538 -22.93 -37.21 37.54
CA SER A 538 -23.22 -38.64 37.75
C SER A 538 -24.40 -39.10 36.89
N ASP A 539 -24.61 -40.42 36.79
CA ASP A 539 -25.82 -40.98 36.17
C ASP A 539 -27.11 -40.49 36.85
N SER A 540 -27.07 -40.21 38.16
CA SER A 540 -28.19 -39.62 38.89
C SER A 540 -28.44 -38.15 38.52
N ASP A 541 -27.38 -37.39 38.20
CA ASP A 541 -27.53 -36.02 37.71
C ASP A 541 -28.08 -36.03 36.27
N LEU A 542 -27.59 -36.94 35.41
CA LEU A 542 -28.13 -37.13 34.06
C LEU A 542 -29.60 -37.61 34.08
N ALA A 543 -29.98 -38.48 35.03
CA ALA A 543 -31.38 -38.85 35.25
C ALA A 543 -32.24 -37.68 35.73
N LEU A 544 -31.74 -36.84 36.64
CA LEU A 544 -32.44 -35.65 37.13
C LEU A 544 -32.63 -34.61 36.01
N LEU A 545 -31.62 -34.39 35.15
CA LEU A 545 -31.75 -33.58 33.93
C LEU A 545 -32.80 -34.12 32.96
N LYS A 546 -32.90 -35.46 32.83
CA LYS A 546 -33.91 -36.11 31.98
C LYS A 546 -35.32 -36.10 32.58
N SER A 547 -35.47 -35.81 33.88
CA SER A 547 -36.79 -35.78 34.54
C SER A 547 -37.60 -34.51 34.25
N ASP A 548 -36.97 -33.35 34.07
CA ASP A 548 -37.63 -32.11 33.65
C ASP A 548 -37.38 -31.85 32.16
N ILE A 549 -38.26 -32.40 31.33
CA ILE A 549 -38.22 -32.26 29.87
C ILE A 549 -38.32 -30.79 29.43
N ASN A 550 -38.94 -29.90 30.22
CA ASN A 550 -39.10 -28.49 29.86
C ASN A 550 -37.83 -27.67 30.14
N ALA A 551 -37.19 -27.89 31.28
CA ALA A 551 -35.86 -27.35 31.56
C ALA A 551 -34.82 -27.90 30.58
N LEU A 552 -34.86 -29.22 30.29
CA LEU A 552 -33.97 -29.86 29.33
C LEU A 552 -34.12 -29.27 27.92
N ARG A 553 -35.36 -29.12 27.41
CA ARG A 553 -35.64 -28.44 26.15
C ARG A 553 -35.10 -27.02 26.13
N THR A 554 -35.30 -26.26 27.21
CA THR A 554 -34.82 -24.88 27.34
C THR A 554 -33.30 -24.80 27.22
N ILE A 555 -32.57 -25.71 27.87
CA ILE A 555 -31.10 -25.78 27.81
C ILE A 555 -30.64 -26.18 26.40
N LEU A 556 -31.22 -27.22 25.81
CA LEU A 556 -30.83 -27.72 24.49
C LEU A 556 -31.11 -26.69 23.37
N LEU A 557 -32.28 -26.04 23.37
CA LEU A 557 -32.64 -24.99 22.41
C LEU A 557 -31.79 -23.71 22.54
N PHE A 558 -31.11 -23.52 23.69
CA PHE A 558 -30.16 -22.42 23.86
C PHE A 558 -28.82 -22.66 23.15
N HIS A 559 -28.49 -23.91 22.81
CA HIS A 559 -27.28 -24.25 22.05
C HIS A 559 -27.43 -24.05 20.53
N ILE A 560 -28.65 -23.82 20.03
CA ILE A 560 -28.96 -23.66 18.60
C ILE A 560 -29.33 -22.20 18.34
N SER A 561 -28.84 -21.62 17.25
CA SER A 561 -29.23 -20.30 16.73
C SER A 561 -29.65 -20.42 15.27
N ASN A 562 -30.60 -19.60 14.84
CA ASN A 562 -30.97 -19.49 13.42
C ASN A 562 -29.94 -18.63 12.67
N GLY A 563 -29.58 -19.03 11.46
CA GLY A 563 -28.47 -18.47 10.68
C GLY A 563 -27.16 -19.22 10.90
N THR A 564 -26.32 -19.26 9.87
CA THR A 564 -24.99 -19.88 9.88
C THR A 564 -23.93 -18.84 10.26
N PHE A 565 -23.34 -18.97 11.45
CA PHE A 565 -22.35 -18.04 12.01
C PHE A 565 -21.00 -18.73 12.17
N ILE A 566 -20.08 -18.47 11.23
CA ILE A 566 -18.69 -18.97 11.31
C ILE A 566 -17.80 -17.95 12.03
N GLY A 567 -16.79 -18.40 12.77
CA GLY A 567 -15.92 -17.57 13.60
C GLY A 567 -15.19 -16.48 12.80
N GLY A 568 -14.72 -16.81 11.60
CA GLY A 568 -14.10 -15.86 10.67
C GLY A 568 -15.04 -14.75 10.16
N GLY A 569 -16.36 -14.94 10.25
CA GLY A 569 -17.39 -13.95 9.88
C GLY A 569 -17.82 -13.03 11.02
N LEU A 570 -17.56 -13.40 12.28
CA LEU A 570 -17.87 -12.59 13.45
C LEU A 570 -16.94 -11.38 13.56
N GLU A 571 -17.48 -10.22 13.94
CA GLU A 571 -16.70 -8.99 14.04
C GLU A 571 -15.67 -9.09 15.18
N ALA A 572 -14.42 -8.72 14.89
CA ALA A 572 -13.29 -8.88 15.82
C ALA A 572 -13.22 -7.73 16.83
N GLY A 573 -12.84 -8.04 18.08
CA GLY A 573 -12.76 -7.06 19.17
C GLY A 573 -14.10 -6.66 19.79
N VAL A 574 -15.23 -7.19 19.29
CA VAL A 574 -16.57 -6.96 19.83
C VAL A 574 -17.25 -8.28 20.22
N THR A 575 -18.27 -8.20 21.08
CA THR A 575 -19.15 -9.33 21.39
C THR A 575 -20.36 -9.33 20.46
N ASN A 576 -20.45 -10.36 19.65
CA ASN A 576 -21.53 -10.60 18.71
C ASN A 576 -22.69 -11.27 19.47
N LEU A 577 -23.92 -10.78 19.27
CA LEU A 577 -25.11 -11.33 19.93
C LEU A 577 -25.88 -12.22 18.96
N LEU A 578 -25.88 -13.54 19.18
CA LEU A 578 -26.58 -14.52 18.36
C LEU A 578 -27.87 -14.95 19.08
N LYS A 579 -29.02 -14.82 18.43
CA LYS A 579 -30.32 -15.15 19.05
C LYS A 579 -30.57 -16.66 18.97
N SER A 580 -30.53 -17.33 20.12
CA SER A 580 -30.82 -18.76 20.19
C SER A 580 -32.29 -19.09 19.86
N VAL A 581 -32.58 -20.35 19.53
CA VAL A 581 -33.94 -20.87 19.31
C VAL A 581 -34.77 -20.82 20.60
N GLN A 582 -34.12 -20.93 21.77
CA GLN A 582 -34.76 -20.66 23.07
C GLN A 582 -35.22 -19.20 23.22
N GLY A 583 -34.61 -18.26 22.47
CA GLY A 583 -35.01 -16.85 22.39
C GLY A 583 -34.01 -15.89 23.05
N SER A 584 -33.19 -16.36 23.99
CA SER A 584 -32.13 -15.58 24.65
C SER A 584 -30.88 -15.44 23.78
N ASN A 585 -30.06 -14.41 24.02
CA ASN A 585 -28.85 -14.15 23.23
C ASN A 585 -27.62 -14.88 23.78
N LEU A 586 -26.92 -15.58 22.88
CA LEU A 586 -25.54 -16.05 23.05
C LEU A 586 -24.55 -14.92 22.77
N LYS A 587 -23.46 -14.85 23.53
CA LYS A 587 -22.38 -13.87 23.38
C LYS A 587 -21.17 -14.53 22.72
N ALA A 588 -21.01 -14.37 21.41
CA ALA A 588 -19.91 -14.96 20.65
C ALA A 588 -18.82 -13.92 20.34
N ASN A 589 -17.56 -14.30 20.57
CA ASN A 589 -16.39 -13.51 20.19
C ASN A 589 -15.61 -14.25 19.10
N ASN A 590 -15.03 -13.52 18.14
CA ASN A 590 -14.14 -14.06 17.10
C ASN A 590 -12.96 -14.88 17.70
N THR A 591 -12.55 -14.56 18.93
CA THR A 591 -11.54 -15.30 19.73
C THR A 591 -12.06 -16.63 20.31
N VAL A 592 -12.77 -17.44 19.50
CA VAL A 592 -13.06 -18.86 19.77
C VAL A 592 -13.82 -19.08 21.10
N GLN A 593 -14.72 -18.15 21.46
CA GLN A 593 -15.47 -18.18 22.73
C GLN A 593 -16.94 -17.82 22.60
N VAL A 594 -17.78 -18.51 23.38
CA VAL A 594 -19.24 -18.34 23.44
C VAL A 594 -19.68 -18.31 24.90
N ASN A 595 -20.27 -17.21 25.38
CA ASN A 595 -20.55 -16.99 26.81
C ASN A 595 -19.33 -17.24 27.72
N SER A 596 -18.13 -16.91 27.24
CA SER A 596 -16.81 -17.21 27.86
C SER A 596 -16.41 -18.69 27.91
N VAL A 597 -17.20 -19.60 27.33
CA VAL A 597 -16.84 -21.02 27.12
C VAL A 597 -15.92 -21.13 25.90
N GLN A 598 -14.85 -21.91 26.02
CA GLN A 598 -13.90 -22.20 24.93
C GLN A 598 -14.50 -23.19 23.92
N VAL A 599 -14.30 -22.90 22.62
CA VAL A 599 -14.73 -23.71 21.48
C VAL A 599 -13.52 -24.49 20.90
N PRO A 600 -13.16 -25.69 21.40
CA PRO A 600 -11.99 -26.44 20.92
C PRO A 600 -11.95 -26.69 19.40
N GLU A 601 -13.10 -26.88 18.77
CA GLU A 601 -13.23 -27.10 17.31
C GLU A 601 -14.36 -26.22 16.79
N SER A 602 -14.07 -25.34 15.83
CA SER A 602 -15.01 -24.37 15.26
C SER A 602 -15.13 -24.54 13.74
N ASP A 603 -16.13 -23.89 13.15
CA ASP A 603 -16.33 -23.78 11.70
C ASP A 603 -16.51 -25.12 10.99
N ILE A 604 -17.12 -26.10 11.68
CA ILE A 604 -17.40 -27.43 11.13
C ILE A 604 -18.67 -27.35 10.29
N MET A 605 -18.51 -27.20 8.98
CA MET A 605 -19.62 -27.05 8.04
C MET A 605 -20.46 -28.32 7.93
N THR A 606 -21.78 -28.17 8.07
CA THR A 606 -22.77 -29.24 7.87
C THR A 606 -23.78 -28.83 6.79
N THR A 607 -24.48 -29.80 6.20
CA THR A 607 -25.38 -29.54 5.06
C THR A 607 -26.54 -28.60 5.40
N ASN A 608 -26.90 -28.52 6.68
CA ASN A 608 -27.93 -27.64 7.25
C ASN A 608 -27.37 -26.62 8.26
N GLY A 609 -26.07 -26.29 8.23
CA GLY A 609 -25.53 -25.22 9.06
C GLY A 609 -24.02 -25.27 9.32
N VAL A 610 -23.64 -24.84 10.53
CA VAL A 610 -22.29 -24.96 11.10
C VAL A 610 -22.38 -25.51 12.53
N VAL A 611 -21.40 -26.33 12.90
CA VAL A 611 -21.21 -26.83 14.26
C VAL A 611 -19.91 -26.26 14.86
N HIS A 612 -20.02 -25.90 16.14
CA HIS A 612 -18.93 -25.45 17.00
C HIS A 612 -18.91 -26.36 18.24
N VAL A 613 -17.89 -27.17 18.42
CA VAL A 613 -17.80 -28.09 19.56
C VAL A 613 -17.43 -27.29 20.81
N VAL A 614 -18.20 -27.43 21.89
CA VAL A 614 -17.93 -26.79 23.19
C VAL A 614 -17.57 -27.83 24.26
N ASN A 615 -16.72 -27.41 25.20
CA ASN A 615 -16.27 -28.23 26.34
C ASN A 615 -17.14 -28.07 27.61
N GLN A 616 -18.21 -27.25 27.56
CA GLN A 616 -19.12 -26.98 28.68
C GLN A 616 -20.55 -26.78 28.15
N VAL A 617 -21.55 -27.10 28.97
CA VAL A 617 -22.97 -26.93 28.63
C VAL A 617 -23.35 -25.45 28.76
N LEU A 618 -23.95 -24.88 27.71
CA LEU A 618 -24.48 -23.52 27.68
C LEU A 618 -25.89 -23.45 28.27
N TYR A 619 -26.24 -22.34 28.91
CA TYR A 619 -27.57 -22.11 29.49
C TYR A 619 -27.92 -20.61 29.50
N PRO A 620 -29.20 -20.24 29.40
CA PRO A 620 -29.64 -18.87 29.63
C PRO A 620 -29.46 -18.51 31.11
N GLY A 621 -29.26 -17.22 31.42
CA GLY A 621 -29.04 -16.76 32.79
C GLY A 621 -30.24 -17.02 33.72
N ASP A 622 -31.45 -16.94 33.16
CA ASP A 622 -32.71 -17.21 33.84
C ASP A 622 -33.32 -18.51 33.29
N ILE A 623 -33.18 -19.61 34.04
CA ILE A 623 -33.82 -20.90 33.75
C ILE A 623 -35.05 -21.02 34.66
N PRO A 624 -36.28 -21.23 34.14
CA PRO A 624 -37.43 -21.57 34.96
C PRO A 624 -37.31 -23.03 35.41
N VAL A 625 -36.83 -23.27 36.63
CA VAL A 625 -36.59 -24.61 37.17
C VAL A 625 -37.72 -25.04 38.11
N GLY A 626 -38.39 -26.16 37.81
CA GLY A 626 -39.51 -26.67 38.63
C GLY A 626 -39.09 -27.37 39.94
N SER A 627 -37.80 -27.62 40.15
CA SER A 627 -37.26 -28.35 41.30
C SER A 627 -36.04 -27.65 41.90
N GLN A 628 -35.99 -27.63 43.23
CA GLN A 628 -34.85 -27.14 44.02
C GLN A 628 -33.58 -27.97 43.75
N ASP A 629 -33.72 -29.28 43.55
CA ASP A 629 -32.59 -30.19 43.29
C ASP A 629 -32.05 -30.02 41.88
N LEU A 630 -32.93 -29.82 40.90
CA LEU A 630 -32.52 -29.49 39.53
C LEU A 630 -31.86 -28.10 39.49
N LEU A 631 -32.34 -27.14 40.30
CA LEU A 631 -31.68 -25.83 40.45
C LEU A 631 -30.32 -25.96 41.16
N MET A 632 -30.14 -26.91 42.08
CA MET A 632 -28.84 -27.24 42.66
C MET A 632 -27.91 -27.94 41.66
N LEU A 633 -28.42 -28.83 40.81
CA LEU A 633 -27.66 -29.48 39.74
C LEU A 633 -27.21 -28.46 38.69
N LEU A 634 -28.10 -27.58 38.24
CA LEU A 634 -27.76 -26.50 37.33
C LEU A 634 -26.75 -25.54 37.99
N ARG A 635 -26.89 -25.26 39.29
CA ARG A 635 -25.85 -24.54 40.07
C ARG A 635 -24.54 -25.30 40.21
N ARG A 636 -24.53 -26.64 40.23
CA ARG A 636 -23.29 -27.46 40.18
C ARG A 636 -22.62 -27.35 38.82
N LEU A 637 -23.37 -27.46 37.71
CA LEU A 637 -22.86 -27.15 36.37
C LEU A 637 -22.24 -25.74 36.32
N ILE A 638 -22.92 -24.73 36.86
CA ILE A 638 -22.44 -23.34 36.93
C ILE A 638 -21.17 -23.20 37.80
N THR A 639 -21.12 -23.82 38.99
CA THR A 639 -20.05 -23.59 39.98
C THR A 639 -18.82 -24.48 39.80
N TYR A 640 -18.97 -25.69 39.27
CA TYR A 640 -17.85 -26.56 38.90
C TYR A 640 -16.96 -25.91 37.82
N MET A 641 -17.53 -24.99 37.02
CA MET A 641 -16.79 -24.16 36.06
C MET A 641 -16.02 -23.00 36.70
N GLN A 642 -16.52 -22.39 37.79
CA GLN A 642 -15.82 -21.28 38.47
C GLN A 642 -14.52 -21.74 39.15
N ILE A 643 -14.46 -22.98 39.63
CA ILE A 643 -13.33 -23.53 40.40
C ILE A 643 -12.08 -23.78 39.50
N LYS A 644 -12.21 -23.76 38.16
CA LYS A 644 -11.10 -23.97 37.22
C LYS A 644 -10.60 -22.71 36.48
N LEU A 645 -11.08 -21.51 36.83
CA LEU A 645 -10.41 -20.26 36.44
C LEU A 645 -9.61 -19.70 37.64
N PRO A 646 -8.36 -19.23 37.45
CA PRO A 646 -7.64 -18.52 38.51
C PRO A 646 -8.29 -17.17 38.78
N SER A 647 -8.51 -16.86 40.06
CA SER A 647 -9.22 -15.68 40.51
C SER A 647 -8.50 -14.36 40.17
N PHE A 648 -9.11 -13.54 39.31
CA PHE A 648 -8.90 -12.08 39.31
C PHE A 648 -10.18 -11.40 39.81
N ILE A 649 -10.19 -11.06 41.11
CA ILE A 649 -11.35 -10.45 41.77
C ILE A 649 -11.26 -8.92 41.65
N GLY A 650 -12.25 -8.34 40.98
CA GLY A 650 -12.72 -6.98 41.24
C GLY A 650 -14.17 -7.05 41.73
N PRO A 651 -14.56 -6.41 42.86
CA PRO A 651 -15.88 -6.58 43.42
C PRO A 651 -16.96 -5.80 42.64
N GLN A 652 -18.11 -6.43 42.40
CA GLN A 652 -19.37 -5.74 42.12
C GLN A 652 -20.43 -6.16 43.13
N LEU A 653 -21.27 -5.21 43.57
CA LEU A 653 -22.26 -5.43 44.60
C LEU A 653 -23.46 -6.22 44.07
N ALA A 654 -23.76 -7.35 44.70
CA ALA A 654 -25.06 -7.99 44.56
C ALA A 654 -26.14 -7.16 45.30
N LYS A 655 -27.06 -6.53 44.57
CA LYS A 655 -28.26 -5.92 45.16
C LYS A 655 -29.23 -7.03 45.62
N VAL A 656 -29.35 -7.21 46.92
CA VAL A 656 -30.40 -8.07 47.51
C VAL A 656 -31.64 -7.23 47.80
N THR A 657 -32.69 -7.40 47.00
CA THR A 657 -33.98 -6.72 47.20
C THR A 657 -34.76 -7.39 48.34
N ARG A 658 -34.55 -6.91 49.58
CA ARG A 658 -35.31 -7.37 50.75
C ARG A 658 -36.58 -6.55 50.93
N VAL A 659 -37.74 -7.17 50.74
CA VAL A 659 -39.04 -6.55 50.99
C VAL A 659 -39.21 -6.31 52.50
N ILE A 660 -39.54 -5.07 52.88
CA ILE A 660 -39.95 -4.69 54.24
C ILE A 660 -41.16 -3.77 54.10
N GLN A 661 -42.27 -4.13 54.74
CA GLN A 661 -43.46 -3.27 54.83
C GLN A 661 -43.20 -2.10 55.78
N ARG A 662 -43.57 -0.88 55.36
CA ARG A 662 -43.89 0.24 56.26
C ARG A 662 -44.75 1.28 55.54
N GLU A 663 -45.73 1.81 56.26
CA GLU A 663 -46.67 2.83 55.79
C GLU A 663 -46.08 4.26 55.89
N PRO A 664 -46.72 5.28 55.27
CA PRO A 664 -45.98 6.41 54.68
C PRO A 664 -45.91 7.68 55.53
N SER A 665 -44.91 8.52 55.25
CA SER A 665 -44.89 9.94 55.65
C SER A 665 -44.17 10.88 54.65
N VAL A 666 -44.99 11.50 53.80
CA VAL A 666 -44.94 12.90 53.33
C VAL A 666 -43.56 13.58 53.09
N THR A 667 -43.22 13.68 51.80
CA THR A 667 -42.49 14.77 51.09
C THR A 667 -41.58 15.76 51.84
N LYS A 668 -40.38 15.98 51.27
CA LYS A 668 -40.02 17.30 50.69
C LYS A 668 -38.98 17.19 49.58
N VAL A 669 -39.00 18.13 48.64
CA VAL A 669 -38.07 18.23 47.50
C VAL A 669 -37.22 19.49 47.66
N THR A 670 -35.90 19.36 47.48
CA THR A 670 -35.05 20.48 47.05
C THR A 670 -33.96 19.97 46.09
N ARG A 671 -33.39 20.88 45.30
CA ARG A 671 -32.66 20.66 44.03
C ARG A 671 -31.25 21.28 44.14
N VAL A 672 -30.42 21.07 43.12
CA VAL A 672 -29.27 21.93 42.68
C VAL A 672 -27.84 21.42 42.99
N ILE A 673 -27.27 20.72 41.99
CA ILE A 673 -25.99 21.00 41.26
C ILE A 673 -24.61 20.79 41.93
N GLU A 674 -23.66 20.43 41.04
CA GLU A 674 -22.17 20.41 41.03
C GLU A 674 -21.41 21.11 42.19
N GLY A 675 -20.21 20.70 42.62
CA GLY A 675 -19.26 19.74 42.04
C GLY A 675 -17.97 20.43 41.54
N ASP A 676 -16.86 20.29 42.29
CA ASP A 676 -15.52 19.99 41.72
C ASP A 676 -14.48 19.65 42.82
N PRO A 677 -13.32 19.01 42.50
CA PRO A 677 -12.47 18.31 43.48
C PRO A 677 -11.15 19.03 43.87
N THR A 678 -10.54 18.62 44.99
CA THR A 678 -9.20 19.08 45.40
C THR A 678 -8.24 17.96 45.88
N ILE A 679 -7.10 17.87 45.19
CA ILE A 679 -5.73 17.81 45.74
C ILE A 679 -5.37 16.69 46.76
N THR A 680 -4.79 15.61 46.22
CA THR A 680 -3.52 14.96 46.63
C THR A 680 -3.00 14.95 48.10
N LYS A 681 -2.90 13.71 48.65
CA LYS A 681 -1.64 12.97 48.98
C LYS A 681 -1.05 12.98 50.43
N VAL A 682 -0.44 11.82 50.78
CA VAL A 682 0.55 11.49 51.85
C VAL A 682 0.06 11.29 53.31
N THR A 683 0.15 10.04 53.82
CA THR A 683 0.99 9.55 54.97
C THR A 683 0.48 8.17 55.48
N ARG A 684 1.19 7.39 56.32
CA ARG A 684 2.59 6.82 56.31
C ARG A 684 2.70 5.78 57.47
N VAL A 685 3.70 4.88 57.43
CA VAL A 685 4.21 4.02 58.56
C VAL A 685 3.34 2.76 58.86
N ILE A 686 3.85 1.64 59.39
CA ILE A 686 4.94 0.68 59.03
C ILE A 686 5.19 -0.24 60.25
N GLU A 687 5.26 -1.57 60.04
CA GLU A 687 6.01 -2.61 60.81
C GLU A 687 5.57 -4.00 60.27
N GLY A 688 6.38 -5.06 60.15
CA GLY A 688 7.84 -5.19 60.19
C GLY A 688 8.32 -6.65 60.06
N GLU A 689 8.97 -6.98 58.91
CA GLU A 689 10.17 -7.85 58.69
C GLU A 689 10.34 -9.24 59.37
N PRO A 690 11.35 -10.09 59.00
CA PRO A 690 12.51 -9.96 58.08
C PRO A 690 12.41 -10.92 56.84
N THR A 691 13.35 -11.12 55.90
CA THR A 691 14.84 -11.18 55.97
C THR A 691 15.61 -10.67 54.72
N ILE A 692 16.43 -9.64 54.94
CA ILE A 692 17.88 -9.53 54.65
C ILE A 692 18.45 -10.19 53.37
N THR A 693 19.00 -9.35 52.47
CA THR A 693 20.41 -9.44 52.02
C THR A 693 20.91 -8.08 51.49
N LYS A 694 22.23 -7.83 51.45
CA LYS A 694 22.78 -6.47 51.68
C LYS A 694 23.80 -5.96 50.63
N VAL A 695 23.37 -4.94 49.88
CA VAL A 695 24.07 -3.70 49.46
C VAL A 695 25.61 -3.67 49.37
N THR A 696 26.14 -3.42 48.16
CA THR A 696 27.05 -2.30 47.75
C THR A 696 27.11 -2.26 46.22
N ARG A 697 26.81 -1.16 45.51
CA ARG A 697 27.51 0.14 45.31
C ARG A 697 28.70 0.07 44.33
N VAL A 698 28.67 0.96 43.34
CA VAL A 698 29.55 1.06 42.15
C VAL A 698 30.89 1.72 42.46
N ILE A 699 31.99 1.26 41.83
CA ILE A 699 33.04 2.06 41.14
C ILE A 699 34.10 1.14 40.49
N GLU A 700 34.48 1.48 39.25
CA GLU A 700 35.71 1.14 38.47
C GLU A 700 36.24 -0.31 38.32
N GLY A 701 36.94 -0.53 37.19
CA GLY A 701 37.79 -1.71 36.95
C GLY A 701 37.30 -2.67 35.87
N GLU A 702 37.95 -2.67 34.71
CA GLU A 702 38.08 -3.90 33.91
C GLU A 702 38.99 -4.88 34.70
N PRO A 703 38.80 -6.20 34.55
CA PRO A 703 39.80 -6.89 33.73
C PRO A 703 39.26 -7.99 32.81
N THR A 704 40.15 -8.39 31.91
CA THR A 704 40.01 -9.43 30.89
C THR A 704 40.42 -10.83 31.40
N ILE A 705 40.59 -11.77 30.46
CA ILE A 705 41.29 -13.08 30.60
C ILE A 705 40.41 -14.31 30.92
N THR A 706 39.93 -14.90 29.82
CA THR A 706 39.83 -16.34 29.49
C THR A 706 40.55 -17.37 30.38
N LYS A 707 39.89 -18.54 30.62
CA LYS A 707 40.33 -19.84 30.02
C LYS A 707 39.43 -21.09 30.26
N VAL A 708 38.97 -21.68 29.15
CA VAL A 708 39.26 -23.07 28.70
C VAL A 708 38.71 -24.31 29.48
N THR A 709 37.68 -24.92 28.85
CA THR A 709 37.40 -26.36 28.62
C THR A 709 37.22 -27.40 29.75
N ARG A 710 36.20 -28.27 29.57
CA ARG A 710 36.44 -29.66 29.09
C ARG A 710 35.29 -30.22 28.24
N VAL A 711 35.62 -31.15 27.34
CA VAL A 711 34.71 -32.09 26.63
C VAL A 711 34.50 -33.35 27.51
N ILE A 712 33.72 -34.40 27.20
CA ILE A 712 33.37 -35.18 25.98
C ILE A 712 32.03 -35.93 26.26
N GLU A 713 31.28 -36.67 25.41
CA GLU A 713 31.31 -37.14 23.99
C GLU A 713 29.88 -37.58 23.55
N GLY A 714 29.66 -38.05 22.31
CA GLY A 714 28.60 -39.05 22.00
C GLY A 714 27.64 -38.79 20.83
N GLU A 715 27.90 -39.39 19.66
CA GLU A 715 26.89 -39.78 18.64
C GLU A 715 26.74 -41.33 18.59
N PRO A 716 25.89 -41.95 17.72
CA PRO A 716 26.32 -42.22 16.33
C PRO A 716 25.22 -42.39 15.23
N THR A 717 25.35 -41.64 14.11
CA THR A 717 25.13 -42.11 12.70
C THR A 717 23.70 -42.58 12.24
N ILE A 718 23.32 -42.73 10.95
CA ILE A 718 23.93 -42.56 9.60
C ILE A 718 22.81 -42.18 8.58
N THR A 719 23.02 -41.54 7.42
CA THR A 719 23.12 -42.07 6.01
C THR A 719 23.12 -40.83 5.07
N LYS A 720 23.95 -40.61 4.02
CA LYS A 720 24.12 -41.21 2.66
C LYS A 720 22.90 -41.04 1.72
N VAL A 721 22.98 -40.63 0.44
CA VAL A 721 24.04 -40.52 -0.62
C VAL A 721 23.73 -39.24 -1.49
N THR A 722 24.40 -38.68 -2.51
CA THR A 722 25.58 -38.92 -3.42
C THR A 722 26.09 -37.57 -4.00
N ARG A 723 27.29 -37.50 -4.63
CA ARG A 723 27.69 -36.45 -5.60
C ARG A 723 28.76 -36.95 -6.60
N VAL A 724 29.06 -36.17 -7.63
CA VAL A 724 29.86 -36.39 -8.86
C VAL A 724 30.37 -34.99 -9.32
N ILE A 725 31.56 -34.70 -9.90
CA ILE A 725 32.74 -35.50 -10.33
C ILE A 725 34.08 -34.73 -10.03
N GLU A 726 35.22 -35.03 -10.69
CA GLU A 726 36.49 -34.27 -10.65
C GLU A 726 36.41 -32.87 -11.34
N GLY A 727 37.40 -31.95 -11.43
CA GLY A 727 38.86 -31.85 -11.12
C GLY A 727 39.37 -30.46 -11.64
N GLU A 728 40.63 -29.99 -11.67
CA GLU A 728 41.96 -30.31 -11.08
C GLU A 728 42.89 -29.03 -11.16
N PRO A 729 44.11 -28.95 -10.56
CA PRO A 729 44.73 -27.66 -10.15
C PRO A 729 46.04 -27.18 -10.85
N ALA A 730 46.45 -25.91 -10.62
CA ALA A 730 47.80 -25.38 -10.95
C ALA A 730 48.33 -24.17 -10.11
N ILE A 731 49.07 -24.47 -9.04
CA ILE A 731 50.41 -23.93 -8.65
C ILE A 731 50.73 -22.39 -8.67
N THR A 732 50.83 -21.83 -7.44
CA THR A 732 51.76 -20.79 -6.89
C THR A 732 52.19 -19.50 -7.63
N LYS A 733 52.10 -18.35 -6.92
CA LYS A 733 53.27 -17.70 -6.27
C LYS A 733 52.85 -16.72 -5.16
N VAL A 734 53.78 -16.27 -4.31
CA VAL A 734 53.52 -15.45 -3.09
C VAL A 734 54.17 -14.08 -3.17
N THR A 735 53.40 -13.04 -2.84
CA THR A 735 53.88 -11.78 -2.23
C THR A 735 52.82 -11.24 -1.26
N ARG A 736 53.19 -10.33 -0.36
CA ARG A 736 52.45 -10.07 0.90
C ARG A 736 52.24 -8.56 1.10
N VAL A 737 51.02 -8.14 1.44
CA VAL A 737 50.66 -7.25 2.58
C VAL A 737 49.15 -6.98 2.61
N ILE A 738 48.55 -7.39 3.73
CA ILE A 738 47.39 -6.85 4.46
C ILE A 738 46.55 -5.76 3.75
N GLU A 739 45.36 -6.14 3.30
CA GLU A 739 44.14 -5.35 3.46
C GLU A 739 43.12 -6.17 4.26
N GLY A 740 42.20 -5.52 4.97
CA GLY A 740 41.17 -6.17 5.77
C GLY A 740 39.79 -5.58 5.49
N GLU A 741 38.88 -6.38 4.95
CA GLU A 741 37.51 -5.96 4.71
C GLU A 741 36.67 -5.92 6.01
N PRO A 742 35.83 -4.89 6.21
CA PRO A 742 35.05 -4.75 7.44
C PRO A 742 33.77 -5.60 7.45
N ALA A 743 33.57 -6.34 8.55
CA ALA A 743 32.32 -7.06 8.77
C ALA A 743 31.12 -6.08 8.96
N ILE A 744 30.03 -6.31 8.21
CA ILE A 744 28.84 -5.45 8.25
C ILE A 744 28.07 -5.67 9.56
N THR A 745 28.12 -4.68 10.45
CA THR A 745 27.35 -4.65 11.71
C THR A 745 25.89 -4.27 11.47
N LYS A 746 24.97 -5.22 11.70
CA LYS A 746 23.52 -4.99 11.61
C LYS A 746 22.99 -4.33 12.90
N VAL A 747 23.17 -3.01 13.01
CA VAL A 747 22.72 -2.22 14.17
C VAL A 747 21.20 -2.03 14.17
N THR A 748 20.50 -2.72 15.07
CA THR A 748 19.06 -2.53 15.32
C THR A 748 18.87 -1.65 16.56
N ARG A 749 18.65 -0.33 16.38
CA ARG A 749 18.47 0.62 17.50
C ARG A 749 16.98 0.88 17.80
N ILE A 750 16.49 0.28 18.88
CA ILE A 750 15.38 0.77 19.72
C ILE A 750 16.00 1.90 20.61
N VAL A 751 15.39 2.99 21.08
CA VAL A 751 14.20 3.34 21.92
C VAL A 751 14.07 4.90 21.87
N PRO A 752 13.06 5.57 22.48
CA PRO A 752 11.76 5.14 22.98
C PRO A 752 10.58 5.95 22.38
N GLY A 753 9.34 5.66 22.78
CA GLY A 753 8.14 6.44 22.40
C GLY A 753 7.65 7.38 23.51
N ILE A 754 6.72 8.29 23.16
CA ILE A 754 5.92 9.10 24.10
C ILE A 754 4.45 9.07 23.63
N TYR A 755 3.54 8.81 24.57
CA TYR A 755 2.10 8.96 24.39
C TYR A 755 1.70 10.46 24.49
N PHE A 756 0.68 10.86 23.74
CA PHE A 756 -0.31 11.80 24.26
C PHE A 756 -1.70 11.43 23.71
N SER A 757 -2.73 11.70 24.52
CA SER A 757 -4.12 11.31 24.27
C SER A 757 -4.99 12.50 23.89
N LEU A 758 -5.69 12.40 22.76
CA LEU A 758 -7.12 12.68 22.61
C LEU A 758 -7.62 12.13 21.27
#